data_AF-A0A401KTA9-F1
#
_entry.id   AF-A0A401KTA9-F1
#
_cell.length_a   1.000
_cell.length_b   1.000
_cell.length_c   1.000
_cell.angle_alpha   90.00
_cell.angle_beta   90.00
_cell.angle_gamma   90.00
#
_symmetry.space_group_name_H-M   'P 1'
#
loop_
_entity.id
_entity.type
_entity.pdbx_description
1 polymer ?
#
loop_
_entity_poly.entity_id
_entity_poly.type
_entity_poly.pdbx_seq_one_letter_code
_entity_poly.pdbx_strand_id
1 'polypeptide(L)'
;MASHAPNDDDRSNNPPPLSNFPQDPSEFDSDPRISFSKLDDKFILETEDGQEYEYDTVLKRWIPTVDEDLLQQQQEAYRVQGVNEEEQITAAQLRKKRKQQATTEEGNGQQKPKKQRVNTAVYVTSIPLDAEFDEIRDVFSKCGVIAEEIDSGRPRIKMYTDESGNFKGEALVVYFRPESVNLAIQMLDDSNFRIGVPGPQGPMRVQHADFSFKSQQEAPTKTSMRDKKKIMRRTQKLNSKLADWDDDDPSALPDTTSRFDKIVILKHMFTLKELDEDPAAILDIKEDIRDECSKLGDVTNVVLYDKEPEGVVSVRFSDPEAARSCVKMMDGRFFAGTRVDAYIADGSERFKKTNEKRAALEDLAEKGLDASDEEEEQRLDEFGTWQTISGEHGLDGSGVYNGTSDLQLERMNVYFNEASGNKYVPRAVLVDLEPGTMDAVRAGPFGQLFRPDNFVFGQSGAGNNWAKGHYTEGAELVDQVVDVVRREAEACDCLQGFQITHSLGGGTGAGMGTLLISKIREEFPDRMMATFSVVPSPKVSDTVVEPYNATLSVHQLVEHSDETFCIDNEALYDICMRTLKLSNPSYGDLNHLVSAVMSGVTTCLRFPGQLNSDLRKLAVNMVPFPRLHFFMVGFAPLTSRGAYSFRAVSVPELTQQMFDPKNMMAASDFRNGRYLTCSAIFRGRVSMKEVEDQMRNIQSKNQTYFVEWIPNNIQTALCSIPPRGLKMSSTFIGNSTSIQELFKRVGDQFTAMFRRKAFLHWYTGEGMDEMEFTEAESNMNDLVSEYQQYQDASISEGEEEYVEEEPLEAEE
;
A
#
# COMPACT_ATOMS: atom_id res chain seq x y z
N MET A 1 -54.59 -56.70 -10.81
CA MET A 1 -53.86 -57.96 -11.08
C MET A 1 -52.38 -57.62 -11.09
N ALA A 2 -51.58 -58.36 -10.31
CA ALA A 2 -50.12 -58.58 -10.41
C ALA A 2 -49.24 -57.37 -10.83
N SER A 3 -48.57 -56.70 -9.88
CA SER A 3 -47.21 -57.00 -9.37
C SER A 3 -46.08 -56.42 -10.23
N HIS A 4 -45.51 -55.29 -9.81
CA HIS A 4 -44.08 -55.14 -9.50
C HIS A 4 -43.78 -53.68 -9.11
N ALA A 5 -43.18 -53.53 -7.93
CA ALA A 5 -42.54 -52.30 -7.48
C ALA A 5 -41.15 -52.18 -8.13
N PRO A 6 -40.68 -50.96 -8.50
CA PRO A 6 -39.27 -50.73 -8.79
C PRO A 6 -38.53 -50.44 -7.48
N ASN A 7 -37.41 -51.15 -7.30
CA ASN A 7 -36.51 -51.06 -6.17
C ASN A 7 -35.82 -49.68 -6.10
N ASP A 8 -35.84 -49.09 -4.91
CA ASP A 8 -34.87 -48.11 -4.44
C ASP A 8 -33.51 -48.79 -4.28
N ASP A 9 -32.55 -48.47 -5.15
CA ASP A 9 -31.12 -48.66 -4.89
C ASP A 9 -30.35 -47.63 -5.72
N ASP A 10 -30.30 -46.38 -5.23
CA ASP A 10 -29.12 -45.52 -5.41
C ASP A 10 -29.14 -44.29 -4.47
N ARG A 11 -29.40 -44.56 -3.18
CA ARG A 11 -29.16 -43.62 -2.08
C ARG A 11 -28.35 -44.29 -0.98
N SER A 12 -27.05 -44.43 -1.16
CA SER A 12 -26.10 -44.53 -0.03
C SER A 12 -24.65 -44.38 -0.48
N ASN A 13 -24.10 -43.16 -0.34
CA ASN A 13 -22.67 -43.00 -0.07
C ASN A 13 -22.48 -42.37 1.32
N ASN A 14 -23.29 -42.81 2.28
CA ASN A 14 -23.00 -42.67 3.70
C ASN A 14 -22.27 -43.95 4.13
N PRO A 15 -21.11 -43.86 4.82
CA PRO A 15 -20.48 -45.04 5.40
C PRO A 15 -21.46 -45.70 6.40
N PRO A 16 -21.44 -47.04 6.52
CA PRO A 16 -22.37 -47.75 7.40
C PRO A 16 -22.22 -47.24 8.85
N PRO A 17 -23.32 -47.18 9.61
CA PRO A 17 -23.29 -46.62 10.96
C PRO A 17 -22.41 -47.49 11.88
N LEU A 18 -21.34 -46.89 12.41
CA LEU A 18 -20.41 -47.39 13.43
C LEU A 18 -21.10 -47.66 14.79
N SER A 19 -22.20 -48.41 14.79
CA SER A 19 -23.07 -48.62 15.95
C SER A 19 -22.77 -49.88 16.76
N ASN A 20 -21.74 -50.64 16.38
CA ASN A 20 -21.40 -51.93 17.02
C ASN A 20 -20.00 -51.98 17.66
N PHE A 21 -19.28 -50.87 17.73
CA PHE A 21 -17.97 -50.81 18.38
C PHE A 21 -18.08 -50.22 19.78
N PRO A 22 -17.42 -50.80 20.80
CA PRO A 22 -17.31 -50.20 22.12
C PRO A 22 -16.73 -48.78 22.00
N GLN A 23 -17.37 -47.79 22.63
CA GLN A 23 -16.90 -46.40 22.63
C GLN A 23 -16.29 -45.96 23.96
N ASP A 24 -16.48 -46.74 25.04
CA ASP A 24 -15.90 -46.45 26.35
C ASP A 24 -14.63 -47.29 26.57
N PRO A 25 -13.47 -46.66 26.86
CA PRO A 25 -12.20 -47.35 27.09
C PRO A 25 -12.22 -48.40 28.21
N SER A 26 -13.19 -48.32 29.13
CA SER A 26 -13.36 -49.30 30.20
C SER A 26 -13.95 -50.63 29.73
N GLU A 27 -14.55 -50.68 28.55
CA GLU A 27 -15.12 -51.89 27.94
C GLU A 27 -14.16 -52.57 26.95
N PHE A 28 -13.03 -51.95 26.63
CA PHE A 28 -12.09 -52.44 25.61
C PHE A 28 -11.38 -53.75 26.02
N ASP A 29 -11.12 -53.94 27.31
CA ASP A 29 -10.52 -55.17 27.84
C ASP A 29 -11.46 -56.38 27.79
N SER A 30 -12.75 -56.16 27.51
CA SER A 30 -13.77 -57.21 27.48
C SER A 30 -14.08 -57.73 26.07
N ASP A 31 -13.69 -57.00 25.01
CA ASP A 31 -13.87 -57.42 23.62
C ASP A 31 -12.57 -58.05 23.08
N PRO A 32 -12.57 -59.35 22.72
CA PRO A 32 -11.37 -60.05 22.26
C PRO A 32 -10.84 -59.57 20.90
N ARG A 33 -11.54 -58.68 20.19
CA ARG A 33 -11.13 -58.10 18.90
C ARG A 33 -10.32 -56.82 19.04
N ILE A 34 -10.26 -56.25 20.25
CA ILE A 34 -9.50 -55.03 20.55
C ILE A 34 -8.16 -55.42 21.16
N SER A 35 -7.08 -54.91 20.58
CA SER A 35 -5.73 -55.11 21.07
C SER A 35 -5.05 -53.76 21.32
N PHE A 36 -4.15 -53.72 22.31
CA PHE A 36 -3.40 -52.51 22.64
C PHE A 36 -1.97 -52.62 22.12
N SER A 37 -1.59 -51.76 21.17
CA SER A 37 -0.22 -51.66 20.67
C SER A 37 0.64 -50.89 21.67
N LYS A 38 1.58 -51.59 22.31
CA LYS A 38 2.55 -50.97 23.25
C LYS A 38 3.61 -50.11 22.57
N LEU A 39 3.76 -50.22 21.25
CA LEU A 39 4.74 -49.44 20.48
C LEU A 39 4.21 -48.03 20.18
N ASP A 40 2.92 -47.93 19.86
CA ASP A 40 2.30 -46.68 19.43
C ASP A 40 1.39 -46.06 20.50
N ASP A 41 1.17 -46.77 21.63
CA ASP A 41 0.36 -46.36 22.78
C ASP A 41 -1.13 -46.16 22.41
N LYS A 42 -1.68 -47.03 21.55
CA LYS A 42 -3.04 -46.92 20.98
C LYS A 42 -3.78 -48.26 20.95
N PHE A 43 -5.11 -48.17 20.88
CA PHE A 43 -6.02 -49.33 20.72
C PHE A 43 -6.35 -49.57 19.25
N ILE A 44 -6.26 -50.82 18.83
CA ILE A 44 -6.51 -51.29 17.46
C ILE A 44 -7.60 -52.35 17.52
N LEU A 45 -8.60 -52.25 16.65
CA LEU A 45 -9.70 -53.19 16.51
C LEU A 45 -9.62 -53.84 15.13
N GLU A 46 -9.58 -55.16 15.09
CA GLU A 46 -9.60 -55.95 13.86
C GLU A 46 -11.00 -56.56 13.67
N THR A 47 -11.64 -56.28 12.53
CA THR A 47 -12.95 -56.86 12.20
C THR A 47 -12.78 -58.27 11.62
N GLU A 48 -13.82 -59.10 11.66
CA GLU A 48 -13.78 -60.46 11.07
C GLU A 48 -13.53 -60.46 9.55
N ASP A 49 -13.75 -59.31 8.89
CA ASP A 49 -13.50 -59.08 7.47
C ASP A 49 -12.05 -58.64 7.17
N GLY A 50 -11.17 -58.58 8.19
CA GLY A 50 -9.74 -58.24 8.07
C GLY A 50 -9.46 -56.75 7.92
N GLN A 51 -10.42 -55.87 8.23
CA GLN A 51 -10.19 -54.42 8.25
C GLN A 51 -9.77 -53.96 9.64
N GLU A 52 -8.70 -53.19 9.69
CA GLU A 52 -8.16 -52.63 10.92
C GLU A 52 -8.67 -51.20 11.16
N TYR A 53 -8.95 -50.89 12.43
CA TYR A 53 -9.40 -49.59 12.89
C TYR A 53 -8.58 -49.15 14.10
N GLU A 54 -8.18 -47.89 14.13
CA GLU A 54 -7.46 -47.25 15.24
C GLU A 54 -8.42 -46.36 16.05
N TYR A 55 -8.36 -46.43 17.38
CA TYR A 55 -9.18 -45.58 18.25
C TYR A 55 -8.49 -44.24 18.55
N ASP A 56 -9.10 -43.14 18.13
CA ASP A 56 -8.67 -41.79 18.46
C ASP A 56 -9.24 -41.38 19.83
N THR A 57 -8.36 -41.20 20.81
CA THR A 57 -8.72 -40.84 22.20
C THR A 57 -9.23 -39.40 22.35
N VAL A 58 -8.92 -38.50 21.41
CA VAL A 58 -9.35 -37.10 21.40
C VAL A 58 -10.75 -36.98 20.80
N LEU A 59 -11.00 -37.70 19.70
CA LEU A 59 -12.29 -37.69 18.99
C LEU A 59 -13.28 -38.75 19.51
N LYS A 60 -12.82 -39.69 20.36
CA LYS A 60 -13.59 -40.79 20.95
C LYS A 60 -14.29 -41.67 19.90
N ARG A 61 -13.62 -41.97 18.78
CA ARG A 61 -14.16 -42.79 17.69
C ARG A 61 -13.08 -43.64 17.02
N TRP A 62 -13.52 -44.72 16.38
CA TRP A 62 -12.68 -45.63 15.58
C TRP A 62 -12.51 -45.10 14.16
N ILE A 63 -11.28 -45.12 13.64
CA ILE A 63 -10.90 -44.61 12.31
C ILE A 63 -10.21 -45.75 11.54
N PRO A 64 -10.62 -46.05 10.29
CA PRO A 64 -9.99 -47.12 9.50
C PRO A 64 -8.53 -46.79 9.18
N THR A 65 -7.64 -47.75 9.34
CA THR A 65 -6.25 -47.65 8.85
C THR A 65 -6.21 -47.86 7.34
N VAL A 66 -5.46 -47.00 6.64
CA VAL A 66 -5.37 -47.01 5.16
C VAL A 66 -4.34 -48.04 4.71
N ASP A 67 -4.70 -48.83 3.70
CA ASP A 67 -3.90 -49.93 3.15
C ASP A 67 -2.58 -49.42 2.53
N GLU A 68 -1.44 -49.82 3.08
CA GLU A 68 -0.11 -49.32 2.73
C GLU A 68 0.27 -49.59 1.25
N ASP A 69 -0.27 -50.66 0.66
CA ASP A 69 0.01 -51.06 -0.72
C ASP A 69 -0.54 -50.06 -1.76
N LEU A 70 -1.67 -49.40 -1.47
CA LEU A 70 -2.28 -48.42 -2.37
C LEU A 70 -1.53 -47.07 -2.33
N LEU A 71 -1.00 -46.72 -1.15
CA LEU A 71 -0.18 -45.52 -0.95
C LEU A 71 1.18 -45.65 -1.67
N GLN A 72 1.73 -46.87 -1.69
CA GLN A 72 2.99 -47.18 -2.36
C GLN A 72 2.88 -47.08 -3.89
N GLN A 73 1.75 -47.51 -4.47
CA GLN A 73 1.47 -47.35 -5.91
C GLN A 73 1.34 -45.88 -6.33
N GLN A 74 0.76 -45.02 -5.49
CA GLN A 74 0.73 -43.57 -5.77
C GLN A 74 2.13 -42.95 -5.66
N GLN A 75 2.95 -43.36 -4.69
CA GLN A 75 4.31 -42.85 -4.53
C GLN A 75 5.26 -43.25 -5.67
N GLU A 76 5.09 -44.44 -6.28
CA GLU A 76 5.90 -44.85 -7.44
C GLU A 76 5.68 -43.98 -8.69
N ALA A 77 4.50 -43.36 -8.84
CA ALA A 77 4.20 -42.48 -9.97
C ALA A 77 4.93 -41.12 -9.91
N TYR A 78 5.40 -40.71 -8.73
CA TYR A 78 6.01 -39.39 -8.49
C TYR A 78 7.53 -39.41 -8.27
N ARG A 79 8.21 -40.55 -8.44
CA ARG A 79 9.63 -40.70 -8.11
C ARG A 79 10.58 -40.03 -9.12
N VAL A 80 11.41 -39.08 -8.67
CA VAL A 80 12.48 -38.44 -9.47
C VAL A 80 13.84 -39.12 -9.19
N GLN A 81 14.58 -39.47 -10.24
CA GLN A 81 15.89 -40.14 -10.10
C GLN A 81 16.94 -39.23 -9.47
N GLY A 82 17.45 -39.63 -8.30
CA GLY A 82 18.61 -39.02 -7.63
C GLY A 82 18.41 -38.73 -6.14
N VAL A 83 17.19 -38.87 -5.61
CA VAL A 83 16.90 -38.69 -4.18
C VAL A 83 16.66 -40.06 -3.54
N ASN A 84 17.37 -40.33 -2.45
CA ASN A 84 17.27 -41.59 -1.71
C ASN A 84 16.22 -41.41 -0.61
N GLU A 85 15.04 -42.01 -0.77
CA GLU A 85 13.83 -41.72 0.02
C GLU A 85 13.57 -42.66 1.22
N GLU A 86 14.53 -43.50 1.63
CA GLU A 86 14.35 -44.42 2.76
C GLU A 86 14.84 -43.88 4.13
N GLU A 87 15.28 -42.62 4.26
CA GLU A 87 15.65 -42.05 5.57
C GLU A 87 14.47 -41.34 6.25
N GLN A 88 13.67 -42.07 7.02
CA GLN A 88 12.75 -41.47 8.00
C GLN A 88 13.53 -41.06 9.26
N ILE A 89 13.69 -39.74 9.47
CA ILE A 89 14.39 -39.18 10.63
C ILE A 89 13.36 -38.77 11.69
N THR A 90 13.33 -39.49 12.81
CA THR A 90 12.42 -39.17 13.92
C THR A 90 12.89 -37.96 14.74
N ALA A 91 11.94 -37.22 15.35
CA ALA A 91 12.20 -36.01 16.14
C ALA A 91 13.20 -36.22 17.31
N ALA A 92 13.31 -37.45 17.83
CA ALA A 92 14.30 -37.84 18.82
C ALA A 92 15.72 -37.99 18.22
N GLN A 93 15.83 -38.48 16.98
CA GLN A 93 17.08 -38.52 16.24
C GLN A 93 17.50 -37.11 15.77
N LEU A 94 16.57 -36.22 15.43
CA LEU A 94 16.84 -34.79 15.19
C LEU A 94 17.34 -34.07 16.44
N ARG A 95 16.82 -34.40 17.64
CA ARG A 95 17.36 -33.92 18.93
C ARG A 95 18.73 -34.51 19.25
N LYS A 96 19.01 -35.77 18.90
CA LYS A 96 20.31 -36.42 19.12
C LYS A 96 21.36 -35.95 18.11
N LYS A 97 20.99 -35.70 16.84
CA LYS A 97 21.82 -35.02 15.82
C LYS A 97 22.08 -33.57 16.23
N ARG A 98 21.08 -32.82 16.72
CA ARG A 98 21.27 -31.47 17.29
C ARG A 98 22.18 -31.44 18.51
N LYS A 99 22.24 -32.51 19.31
CA LYS A 99 23.11 -32.60 20.50
C LYS A 99 24.49 -33.20 20.21
N GLN A 100 24.63 -34.05 19.19
CA GLN A 100 25.92 -34.59 18.75
C GLN A 100 26.66 -33.66 17.79
N GLN A 101 25.98 -32.92 16.91
CA GLN A 101 26.60 -31.82 16.14
C GLN A 101 27.02 -30.66 17.07
N ALA A 102 26.37 -30.48 18.21
CA ALA A 102 26.82 -29.52 19.22
C ALA A 102 28.08 -29.96 20.00
N THR A 103 28.48 -31.24 19.96
CA THR A 103 29.67 -31.74 20.67
C THR A 103 30.89 -31.98 19.78
N THR A 104 30.75 -31.87 18.45
CA THR A 104 31.90 -31.95 17.53
C THR A 104 32.27 -30.62 16.88
N GLU A 105 31.49 -29.56 17.11
CA GLU A 105 31.81 -28.18 16.69
C GLU A 105 31.86 -27.17 17.85
N GLU A 106 32.07 -27.61 19.08
CA GLU A 106 32.65 -26.75 20.13
C GLU A 106 34.16 -26.95 20.16
N GLY A 107 34.77 -26.45 19.10
CA GLY A 107 36.16 -26.04 19.03
C GLY A 107 36.33 -24.66 18.39
N ASN A 108 35.30 -23.81 18.33
CA ASN A 108 35.37 -22.34 18.30
C ASN A 108 33.96 -21.73 18.06
N GLY A 109 33.38 -21.12 19.09
CA GLY A 109 32.01 -20.59 19.06
C GLY A 109 31.81 -19.33 18.20
N GLN A 110 30.67 -19.26 17.51
CA GLN A 110 30.15 -18.03 16.90
C GLN A 110 28.75 -17.70 17.46
N GLN A 111 28.68 -16.51 18.07
CA GLN A 111 27.45 -15.82 18.46
C GLN A 111 26.61 -15.48 17.22
N LYS A 112 25.26 -15.38 17.38
CA LYS A 112 24.34 -14.78 16.40
C LYS A 112 25.00 -13.61 15.64
N PRO A 113 24.82 -13.46 14.31
CA PRO A 113 25.39 -12.34 13.59
C PRO A 113 24.75 -11.05 14.10
N LYS A 114 25.45 -10.35 14.99
CA LYS A 114 25.20 -8.93 15.24
C LYS A 114 25.36 -8.24 13.89
N LYS A 115 24.38 -7.43 13.47
CA LYS A 115 24.53 -6.52 12.32
C LYS A 115 25.93 -5.94 12.36
N GLN A 116 26.74 -6.25 11.36
CA GLN A 116 28.12 -5.79 11.29
C GLN A 116 28.07 -4.26 11.31
N ARG A 117 28.61 -3.66 12.37
CA ARG A 117 28.72 -2.21 12.47
C ARG A 117 29.58 -1.76 11.28
N VAL A 118 28.96 -1.08 10.33
CA VAL A 118 29.66 -0.47 9.21
C VAL A 118 30.67 0.52 9.79
N ASN A 119 31.95 0.35 9.46
CA ASN A 119 33.01 1.14 10.05
C ASN A 119 33.02 2.54 9.43
N THR A 120 32.66 3.56 10.22
CA THR A 120 32.63 4.96 9.75
C THR A 120 33.86 5.75 10.19
N ALA A 121 34.93 5.10 10.66
CA ALA A 121 36.13 5.77 11.14
C ALA A 121 37.40 5.31 10.42
N VAL A 122 38.31 6.26 10.28
CA VAL A 122 39.60 6.12 9.60
C VAL A 122 40.70 6.45 10.59
N TYR A 123 41.73 5.60 10.62
CA TYR A 123 42.97 5.81 11.37
C TYR A 123 44.06 6.30 10.43
N VAL A 124 44.71 7.40 10.80
CA VAL A 124 45.69 8.10 9.97
C VAL A 124 47.03 8.12 10.70
N THR A 125 48.09 7.74 9.99
CA THR A 125 49.47 7.73 10.48
C THR A 125 50.37 8.58 9.58
N SER A 126 51.53 8.97 10.11
CA SER A 126 52.52 9.81 9.42
C SER A 126 52.08 11.26 9.17
N ILE A 127 51.26 11.83 10.06
CA ILE A 127 50.94 13.27 10.05
C ILE A 127 52.14 14.06 10.61
N PRO A 128 52.55 15.19 10.01
CA PRO A 128 53.59 16.07 10.54
C PRO A 128 53.35 16.44 12.02
N LEU A 129 54.44 16.47 12.81
CA LEU A 129 54.37 16.68 14.27
C LEU A 129 53.93 18.10 14.66
N ASP A 130 53.94 19.02 13.71
CA ASP A 130 53.50 20.42 13.82
C ASP A 130 52.11 20.66 13.21
N ALA A 131 51.36 19.61 12.86
CA ALA A 131 50.01 19.73 12.32
C ALA A 131 49.00 20.15 13.39
N GLU A 132 48.17 21.15 13.07
CA GLU A 132 47.12 21.63 13.96
C GLU A 132 45.77 20.93 13.72
N PHE A 133 44.89 20.98 14.71
CA PHE A 133 43.55 20.37 14.65
C PHE A 133 42.72 20.89 13.46
N ASP A 134 42.77 22.18 13.18
CA ASP A 134 42.04 22.81 12.07
C ASP A 134 42.59 22.38 10.71
N GLU A 135 43.90 22.14 10.60
CA GLU A 135 44.55 21.69 9.37
C GLU A 135 44.14 20.24 9.02
N ILE A 136 44.05 19.36 10.03
CA ILE A 136 43.56 17.99 9.85
C ILE A 136 42.07 18.00 9.46
N ARG A 137 41.26 18.87 10.05
CA ARG A 137 39.84 19.01 9.67
C ARG A 137 39.70 19.39 8.19
N ASP A 138 40.43 20.40 7.74
CA ASP A 138 40.28 20.96 6.40
C ASP A 138 40.77 20.00 5.29
N VAL A 139 41.75 19.15 5.58
CA VAL A 139 42.19 18.09 4.66
C VAL A 139 41.15 16.97 4.58
N PHE A 140 40.68 16.47 5.73
CA PHE A 140 39.78 15.32 5.77
C PHE A 140 38.31 15.66 5.47
N SER A 141 37.90 16.93 5.57
CA SER A 141 36.56 17.39 5.15
C SER A 141 36.36 17.36 3.64
N LYS A 142 37.43 17.33 2.84
CA LYS A 142 37.36 17.22 1.38
C LYS A 142 36.89 15.84 0.91
N CYS A 143 37.10 14.80 1.72
CA CYS A 143 36.69 13.43 1.40
C CYS A 143 35.31 13.05 1.98
N GLY A 144 34.67 13.96 2.72
CA GLY A 144 33.32 13.75 3.25
C GLY A 144 33.02 14.53 4.52
N VAL A 145 31.76 14.45 4.95
CA VAL A 145 31.31 15.15 6.16
C VAL A 145 31.78 14.41 7.41
N ILE A 146 32.65 15.07 8.19
CA ILE A 146 33.14 14.58 9.47
C ILE A 146 31.98 14.64 10.48
N ALA A 147 31.75 13.55 11.22
CA ALA A 147 30.70 13.48 12.22
C ALA A 147 30.99 14.45 13.38
N GLU A 148 29.96 15.11 13.91
CA GLU A 148 30.09 16.02 15.06
C GLU A 148 29.65 15.35 16.37
N GLU A 149 30.20 15.79 17.50
CA GLU A 149 29.72 15.39 18.82
C GLU A 149 28.36 16.03 19.16
N ILE A 150 27.49 15.25 19.80
CA ILE A 150 26.08 15.61 20.05
C ILE A 150 25.96 16.84 20.98
N ASP A 151 26.84 16.94 21.98
CA ASP A 151 26.76 17.97 23.03
C ASP A 151 27.57 19.24 22.71
N SER A 152 28.69 19.09 22.01
CA SER A 152 29.67 20.18 21.78
C SER A 152 29.65 20.75 20.35
N GLY A 153 29.08 20.01 19.38
CA GLY A 153 29.10 20.40 17.96
C GLY A 153 30.51 20.39 17.34
N ARG A 154 31.51 19.83 18.02
CA ARG A 154 32.88 19.76 17.53
C ARG A 154 33.06 18.56 16.60
N PRO A 155 33.90 18.68 15.54
CA PRO A 155 34.23 17.55 14.68
C PRO A 155 34.86 16.40 15.47
N ARG A 156 34.44 15.17 15.21
CA ARG A 156 34.94 13.96 15.87
C ARG A 156 36.29 13.53 15.28
N ILE A 157 37.31 14.31 15.62
CA ILE A 157 38.71 14.05 15.31
C ILE A 157 39.46 13.88 16.63
N LYS A 158 40.15 12.75 16.80
CA LYS A 158 40.98 12.48 17.97
C LYS A 158 42.44 12.39 17.57
N MET A 159 43.24 13.36 18.00
CA MET A 159 44.69 13.37 17.84
C MET A 159 45.36 12.61 18.99
N TYR A 160 46.35 11.76 18.70
CA TYR A 160 47.09 11.03 19.73
C TYR A 160 48.36 11.80 20.11
N THR A 161 48.55 12.00 21.42
CA THR A 161 49.73 12.63 22.02
C THR A 161 50.57 11.61 22.77
N ASP A 162 51.87 11.85 22.86
CA ASP A 162 52.82 11.04 23.62
C ASP A 162 52.78 11.39 25.13
N GLU A 163 53.47 10.62 25.98
CA GLU A 163 53.50 10.80 27.46
C GLU A 163 53.98 12.19 27.91
N SER A 164 54.67 12.92 27.03
CA SER A 164 55.13 14.31 27.24
C SER A 164 54.17 15.39 26.73
N GLY A 165 52.98 15.02 26.24
CA GLY A 165 51.94 15.94 25.75
C GLY A 165 52.12 16.46 24.32
N ASN A 166 53.16 16.02 23.61
CA ASN A 166 53.41 16.40 22.21
C ASN A 166 52.66 15.47 21.24
N PHE A 167 52.25 16.00 20.09
CA PHE A 167 51.51 15.24 19.07
C PHE A 167 52.37 14.13 18.45
N LYS A 168 51.83 12.90 18.37
CA LYS A 168 52.54 11.69 17.92
C LYS A 168 52.47 11.47 16.40
N GLY A 169 51.76 12.33 15.66
CA GLY A 169 51.57 12.17 14.22
C GLY A 169 50.52 11.12 13.83
N GLU A 170 49.64 10.74 14.78
CA GLU A 170 48.56 9.78 14.58
C GLU A 170 47.21 10.42 14.93
N ALA A 171 46.18 10.21 14.11
CA ALA A 171 44.84 10.74 14.34
C ALA A 171 43.74 9.74 13.94
N LEU A 172 42.59 9.83 14.62
CA LEU A 172 41.37 9.10 14.30
C LEU A 172 40.30 10.09 13.83
N VAL A 173 39.79 9.91 12.61
CA VAL A 173 38.74 10.74 12.02
C VAL A 173 37.48 9.89 11.84
N VAL A 174 36.33 10.41 12.30
CA VAL A 174 35.04 9.72 12.17
C VAL A 174 34.15 10.45 11.17
N TYR A 175 33.76 9.77 10.09
CA TYR A 175 32.85 10.27 9.08
C TYR A 175 31.39 9.95 9.41
N PHE A 176 30.48 10.74 8.84
CA PHE A 176 29.04 10.54 8.96
C PHE A 176 28.55 9.37 8.08
N ARG A 177 29.15 9.18 6.91
CA ARG A 177 28.83 8.12 5.94
C ARG A 177 29.99 7.12 5.81
N PRO A 178 29.72 5.81 5.70
CA PRO A 178 30.74 4.79 5.48
C PRO A 178 31.42 4.92 4.10
N GLU A 179 30.75 5.48 3.11
CA GLU A 179 31.31 5.69 1.76
C GLU A 179 32.48 6.70 1.78
N SER A 180 32.42 7.70 2.66
CA SER A 180 33.49 8.70 2.86
C SER A 180 34.77 8.09 3.44
N VAL A 181 34.68 6.97 4.16
CA VAL A 181 35.83 6.22 4.66
C VAL A 181 36.61 5.61 3.51
N ASN A 182 35.90 5.00 2.55
CA ASN A 182 36.51 4.40 1.37
C ASN A 182 37.13 5.47 0.45
N LEU A 183 36.44 6.60 0.28
CA LEU A 183 36.95 7.73 -0.51
C LEU A 183 38.21 8.36 0.12
N ALA A 184 38.23 8.51 1.45
CA ALA A 184 39.40 9.01 2.17
C ALA A 184 40.60 8.07 2.03
N ILE A 185 40.41 6.76 2.12
CA ILE A 185 41.49 5.77 1.90
C ILE A 185 41.98 5.88 0.44
N GLN A 186 41.09 5.93 -0.54
CA GLN A 186 41.49 5.97 -1.95
C GLN A 186 42.21 7.26 -2.36
N MET A 187 41.84 8.40 -1.79
CA MET A 187 42.40 9.71 -2.17
C MET A 187 43.59 10.18 -1.33
N LEU A 188 43.68 9.75 -0.06
CA LEU A 188 44.66 10.28 0.89
C LEU A 188 45.72 9.27 1.31
N ASP A 189 45.54 7.96 1.06
CA ASP A 189 46.58 6.96 1.29
C ASP A 189 47.75 7.15 0.31
N ASP A 190 48.99 7.02 0.78
CA ASP A 190 50.24 7.31 0.06
C ASP A 190 50.41 8.76 -0.43
N SER A 191 49.62 9.71 0.10
CA SER A 191 49.74 11.14 -0.21
C SER A 191 50.59 11.91 0.81
N ASN A 192 51.17 13.05 0.42
CA ASN A 192 51.86 13.93 1.37
C ASN A 192 50.86 14.90 2.01
N PHE A 193 50.84 14.97 3.35
CA PHE A 193 49.95 15.88 4.09
C PHE A 193 50.17 17.36 3.75
N ARG A 194 51.43 17.75 3.50
CA ARG A 194 51.81 19.06 2.92
C ARG A 194 52.66 18.82 1.66
N ILE A 195 52.40 19.58 0.59
CA ILE A 195 53.14 19.47 -0.66
C ILE A 195 54.63 19.69 -0.41
N GLY A 196 55.45 18.64 -0.62
CA GLY A 196 56.91 18.70 -0.48
C GLY A 196 57.49 18.49 0.92
N VAL A 197 56.67 18.21 1.95
CA VAL A 197 57.15 17.90 3.30
C VAL A 197 56.79 16.45 3.65
N PRO A 198 57.76 15.51 3.74
CA PRO A 198 57.49 14.16 4.17
C PRO A 198 57.15 14.11 5.66
N GLY A 199 56.17 13.28 6.02
CA GLY A 199 55.81 13.03 7.42
C GLY A 199 56.91 12.27 8.17
N PRO A 200 56.80 12.15 9.52
CA PRO A 200 57.83 11.55 10.37
C PRO A 200 58.14 10.07 10.04
N GLN A 201 57.28 9.36 9.31
CA GLN A 201 57.48 7.98 8.86
C GLN A 201 57.27 7.77 7.35
N GLY A 202 57.24 8.85 6.54
CA GLY A 202 56.99 8.79 5.09
C GLY A 202 55.67 9.44 4.66
N PRO A 203 55.10 9.07 3.49
CA PRO A 203 53.78 9.57 3.07
C PRO A 203 52.68 9.15 4.06
N MET A 204 51.61 9.93 4.11
CA MET A 204 50.47 9.72 5.00
C MET A 204 49.78 8.41 4.66
N ARG A 205 49.46 7.62 5.69
CA ARG A 205 48.78 6.34 5.52
C ARG A 205 47.43 6.34 6.21
N VAL A 206 46.40 5.95 5.47
CA VAL A 206 44.99 6.11 5.82
C VAL A 206 44.32 4.72 5.77
N GLN A 207 43.88 4.20 6.92
CA GLN A 207 43.33 2.84 7.04
C GLN A 207 42.00 2.82 7.81
N HIS A 208 41.22 1.76 7.66
CA HIS A 208 40.02 1.54 8.49
C HIS A 208 40.40 1.46 9.98
N ALA A 209 39.66 2.16 10.83
CA ALA A 209 39.93 2.14 12.27
C ALA A 209 39.48 0.82 12.91
N ASP A 210 40.37 0.12 13.60
CA ASP A 210 40.04 -1.14 14.28
C ASP A 210 39.43 -0.87 15.68
N PHE A 211 38.18 -1.29 15.89
CA PHE A 211 37.42 -1.07 17.15
C PHE A 211 37.41 -2.30 18.08
N SER A 212 38.15 -3.36 17.75
CA SER A 212 38.13 -4.64 18.47
C SER A 212 38.53 -4.56 19.95
N PHE A 213 39.30 -3.55 20.38
CA PHE A 213 39.81 -3.41 21.75
C PHE A 213 38.85 -2.83 22.81
N LYS A 214 37.69 -2.27 22.43
CA LYS A 214 36.73 -1.67 23.40
C LYS A 214 35.57 -2.57 23.82
N SER A 215 35.58 -3.83 23.40
CA SER A 215 34.44 -4.74 23.56
C SER A 215 34.32 -5.44 24.94
N GLN A 216 35.16 -5.09 25.92
CA GLN A 216 35.15 -5.77 27.24
C GLN A 216 34.99 -4.91 28.50
N GLN A 217 34.82 -3.59 28.43
CA GLN A 217 34.47 -2.80 29.62
C GLN A 217 33.42 -1.73 29.33
N GLU A 218 32.35 -1.80 30.14
CA GLU A 218 31.25 -0.86 30.35
C GLU A 218 30.17 -0.71 29.25
N ALA A 219 28.97 -1.16 29.59
CA ALA A 219 27.74 -0.90 28.84
C ALA A 219 27.35 0.59 28.95
N PRO A 220 26.99 1.28 27.85
CA PRO A 220 26.56 2.66 27.92
C PRO A 220 25.18 2.76 28.58
N THR A 221 25.03 3.71 29.51
CA THR A 221 23.78 4.08 30.16
C THR A 221 22.69 4.44 29.15
N LYS A 222 21.45 3.98 29.41
CA LYS A 222 20.26 4.24 28.57
C LYS A 222 20.10 5.73 28.27
N THR A 223 20.17 6.11 27.00
CA THR A 223 20.01 7.49 26.53
C THR A 223 18.53 7.90 26.58
N SER A 224 18.26 9.12 27.08
CA SER A 224 16.90 9.66 27.24
C SER A 224 16.19 9.89 25.90
N MET A 225 14.86 9.76 25.88
CA MET A 225 13.99 10.05 24.73
C MET A 225 14.22 11.45 24.14
N ARG A 226 14.58 12.43 24.98
CA ARG A 226 14.88 13.81 24.56
C ARG A 226 16.15 13.89 23.72
N ASP A 227 17.14 13.06 24.02
CA ASP A 227 18.42 13.00 23.29
C ASP A 227 18.26 12.25 21.96
N LYS A 228 17.47 11.16 21.94
CA LYS A 228 17.10 10.48 20.69
C LYS A 228 16.39 11.41 19.70
N LYS A 229 15.49 12.27 20.18
CA LYS A 229 14.75 13.24 19.35
C LYS A 229 15.65 14.37 18.84
N LYS A 230 16.64 14.82 19.62
CA LYS A 230 17.69 15.77 19.17
C LYS A 230 18.60 15.15 18.11
N ILE A 231 18.99 13.88 18.28
CA ILE A 231 19.80 13.14 17.32
C ILE A 231 19.07 13.05 15.99
N MET A 232 17.81 12.58 15.99
CA MET A 232 17.00 12.44 14.77
C MET A 232 16.82 13.77 14.02
N ARG A 233 16.50 14.87 14.72
CA ARG A 233 16.31 16.20 14.12
C ARG A 233 17.61 16.77 13.53
N ARG A 234 18.77 16.46 14.11
CA ARG A 234 20.09 16.87 13.57
C ARG A 234 20.54 15.99 12.42
N THR A 235 20.32 14.67 12.47
CA THR A 235 20.58 13.73 11.37
C THR A 235 19.79 14.11 10.13
N GLN A 236 18.52 14.49 10.29
CA GLN A 236 17.66 14.94 9.19
C GLN A 236 18.14 16.28 8.59
N LYS A 237 18.65 17.19 9.43
CA LYS A 237 19.21 18.48 9.01
C LYS A 237 20.59 18.37 8.31
N LEU A 238 21.35 17.33 8.63
CA LEU A 238 22.61 16.98 7.95
C LEU A 238 22.34 16.28 6.62
N ASN A 239 21.36 15.38 6.56
CA ASN A 239 20.92 14.77 5.31
C ASN A 239 20.33 15.80 4.33
N SER A 240 19.57 16.79 4.81
CA SER A 240 19.03 17.85 3.94
C SER A 240 20.12 18.76 3.37
N LYS A 241 21.23 18.98 4.09
CA LYS A 241 22.39 19.72 3.58
C LYS A 241 23.19 18.94 2.52
N LEU A 242 23.03 17.62 2.47
CA LEU A 242 23.76 16.73 1.56
C LEU A 242 22.99 16.46 0.25
N ALA A 243 21.66 16.65 0.25
CA ALA A 243 20.81 16.51 -0.94
C ALA A 243 21.00 17.66 -1.96
N ASP A 244 21.63 18.76 -1.56
CA ASP A 244 21.99 19.92 -2.41
C ASP A 244 23.28 19.68 -3.24
N TRP A 245 23.87 18.48 -3.20
CA TRP A 245 25.20 18.15 -3.72
C TRP A 245 25.21 17.01 -4.76
N ASP A 246 24.06 16.67 -5.32
CA ASP A 246 23.92 15.53 -6.24
C ASP A 246 23.26 15.91 -7.57
N ASP A 247 23.81 16.95 -8.22
CA ASP A 247 23.57 17.22 -9.65
C ASP A 247 24.68 18.13 -10.21
N ASP A 248 25.73 17.53 -10.81
CA ASP A 248 26.42 18.02 -12.03
C ASP A 248 27.72 17.24 -12.36
N ASP A 249 27.89 16.98 -13.66
CA ASP A 249 28.94 16.24 -14.38
C ASP A 249 30.40 16.78 -14.16
N PRO A 250 31.47 15.94 -14.11
CA PRO A 250 32.77 16.31 -13.56
C PRO A 250 33.73 16.91 -14.59
N SER A 251 33.30 17.96 -15.30
CA SER A 251 34.07 18.55 -16.40
C SER A 251 34.16 20.07 -16.39
N ALA A 252 34.27 20.72 -15.24
CA ALA A 252 34.82 22.08 -15.13
C ALA A 252 35.17 22.36 -13.67
N LEU A 253 36.41 22.76 -13.39
CA LEU A 253 36.77 23.36 -12.11
C LEU A 253 36.24 24.80 -12.09
N PRO A 254 35.52 25.25 -11.04
CA PRO A 254 35.40 26.66 -10.75
C PRO A 254 36.05 26.98 -9.39
N ASP A 255 36.81 28.07 -9.41
CA ASP A 255 37.32 28.77 -8.24
C ASP A 255 36.23 29.01 -7.18
N THR A 256 36.62 28.91 -5.92
CA THR A 256 35.81 29.23 -4.74
C THR A 256 35.32 30.68 -4.82
N THR A 257 34.10 30.89 -5.32
CA THR A 257 33.43 32.20 -5.28
C THR A 257 32.42 32.22 -4.15
N SER A 258 32.47 33.30 -3.36
CA SER A 258 31.69 33.46 -2.14
C SER A 258 30.19 33.42 -2.49
N ARG A 259 29.40 32.67 -1.72
CA ARG A 259 27.93 32.54 -1.89
C ARG A 259 27.20 33.89 -1.96
N PHE A 260 27.81 34.95 -1.45
CA PHE A 260 27.27 36.30 -1.40
C PHE A 260 27.59 37.14 -2.65
N ASP A 261 28.58 36.75 -3.46
CA ASP A 261 28.96 37.47 -4.70
C ASP A 261 27.86 37.45 -5.78
N LYS A 262 26.85 36.59 -5.59
CA LYS A 262 25.70 36.40 -6.48
C LYS A 262 24.44 37.15 -6.02
N ILE A 263 24.49 37.83 -4.88
CA ILE A 263 23.32 38.48 -4.26
C ILE A 263 23.52 40.00 -4.31
N VAL A 264 22.56 40.69 -4.91
CA VAL A 264 22.50 42.16 -4.99
C VAL A 264 21.40 42.67 -4.07
N ILE A 265 21.73 43.64 -3.23
CA ILE A 265 20.77 44.37 -2.40
C ILE A 265 20.47 45.71 -3.07
N LEU A 266 19.19 45.99 -3.27
CA LEU A 266 18.66 47.25 -3.79
C LEU A 266 17.90 47.96 -2.65
N LYS A 267 18.25 49.20 -2.37
CA LYS A 267 17.55 50.05 -1.40
C LYS A 267 16.77 51.16 -2.09
N HIS A 268 15.74 51.65 -1.42
CA HIS A 268 14.85 52.73 -1.83
C HIS A 268 14.00 52.40 -3.07
N MET A 269 13.59 51.14 -3.22
CA MET A 269 12.77 50.69 -4.35
C MET A 269 11.29 51.02 -4.17
N PHE A 270 10.81 51.20 -2.94
CA PHE A 270 9.42 51.51 -2.61
C PHE A 270 9.32 52.23 -1.26
N THR A 271 8.20 52.89 -0.99
CA THR A 271 7.92 53.47 0.34
C THR A 271 6.91 52.61 1.10
N LEU A 272 7.04 52.56 2.44
CA LEU A 272 6.09 51.81 3.28
C LEU A 272 4.64 52.31 3.17
N LYS A 273 4.45 53.59 2.82
CA LYS A 273 3.11 54.16 2.61
C LYS A 273 2.43 53.61 1.35
N GLU A 274 3.18 53.40 0.27
CA GLU A 274 2.66 52.78 -0.96
C GLU A 274 2.28 51.32 -0.73
N LEU A 275 3.06 50.61 0.09
CA LEU A 275 2.77 49.22 0.49
C LEU A 275 1.54 49.09 1.40
N ASP A 276 1.31 50.07 2.28
CA ASP A 276 0.15 50.12 3.19
C ASP A 276 -1.15 50.53 2.47
N GLU A 277 -1.06 51.33 1.41
CA GLU A 277 -2.20 51.78 0.60
C GLU A 277 -2.63 50.73 -0.44
N ASP A 278 -1.69 50.01 -1.05
CA ASP A 278 -1.97 48.93 -2.01
C ASP A 278 -1.08 47.69 -1.78
N PRO A 279 -1.59 46.64 -1.11
CA PRO A 279 -0.88 45.38 -0.93
C PRO A 279 -0.58 44.63 -2.24
N ALA A 280 -1.27 44.94 -3.35
CA ALA A 280 -1.03 44.32 -4.65
C ALA A 280 0.19 44.92 -5.37
N ALA A 281 0.58 46.16 -5.04
CA ALA A 281 1.75 46.81 -5.63
C ALA A 281 3.08 46.08 -5.37
N ILE A 282 3.13 45.20 -4.34
CA ILE A 282 4.29 44.33 -4.07
C ILE A 282 4.62 43.44 -5.27
N LEU A 283 3.60 42.96 -5.97
CA LEU A 283 3.74 42.00 -7.06
C LEU A 283 4.25 42.71 -8.32
N ASP A 284 3.68 43.86 -8.64
CA ASP A 284 4.12 44.73 -9.73
C ASP A 284 5.58 45.16 -9.55
N ILE A 285 5.98 45.56 -8.33
CA ILE A 285 7.37 45.94 -8.02
C ILE A 285 8.32 44.74 -8.16
N LYS A 286 7.90 43.53 -7.75
CA LYS A 286 8.72 42.32 -7.86
C LYS A 286 8.89 41.89 -9.32
N GLU A 287 7.85 42.00 -10.13
CA GLU A 287 7.85 41.68 -11.56
C GLU A 287 8.71 42.68 -12.35
N ASP A 288 8.53 43.99 -12.11
CA ASP A 288 9.36 45.05 -12.72
C ASP A 288 10.85 44.87 -12.40
N ILE A 289 11.18 44.54 -11.14
CA ILE A 289 12.57 44.28 -10.72
C ILE A 289 13.11 43.02 -11.39
N ARG A 290 12.30 41.97 -11.51
CA ARG A 290 12.70 40.74 -12.20
C ARG A 290 12.95 41.01 -13.68
N ASP A 291 12.09 41.76 -14.36
CA ASP A 291 12.21 42.05 -15.80
C ASP A 291 13.42 42.94 -16.11
N GLU A 292 13.67 43.97 -15.30
CA GLU A 292 14.86 44.81 -15.45
C GLU A 292 16.15 44.04 -15.12
N CYS A 293 16.14 43.18 -14.10
CA CYS A 293 17.31 42.39 -13.73
C CYS A 293 17.57 41.22 -14.70
N SER A 294 16.53 40.63 -15.30
CA SER A 294 16.66 39.54 -16.27
C SER A 294 17.34 39.98 -17.57
N LYS A 295 17.30 41.28 -17.92
CA LYS A 295 18.07 41.85 -19.04
C LYS A 295 19.59 41.79 -18.83
N LEU A 296 20.03 41.63 -17.58
CA LEU A 296 21.45 41.65 -17.17
C LEU A 296 21.99 40.25 -16.84
N GLY A 297 21.12 39.29 -16.56
CA GLY A 297 21.43 37.87 -16.36
C GLY A 297 20.28 37.12 -15.69
N ASP A 298 20.37 35.78 -15.62
CA ASP A 298 19.27 34.96 -15.10
C ASP A 298 19.05 35.17 -13.59
N VAL A 299 17.86 35.64 -13.24
CA VAL A 299 17.45 35.91 -11.85
C VAL A 299 16.82 34.66 -11.25
N THR A 300 17.45 34.11 -10.23
CA THR A 300 16.98 32.89 -9.54
C THR A 300 15.95 33.18 -8.46
N ASN A 301 16.07 34.33 -7.77
CA ASN A 301 15.15 34.69 -6.68
C ASN A 301 15.13 36.20 -6.43
N VAL A 302 13.95 36.76 -6.15
CA VAL A 302 13.73 38.15 -5.76
C VAL A 302 12.94 38.18 -4.46
N VAL A 303 13.50 38.81 -3.42
CA VAL A 303 12.91 38.89 -2.09
C VAL A 303 12.73 40.35 -1.70
N LEU A 304 11.49 40.76 -1.47
CA LEU A 304 11.14 42.09 -0.97
C LEU A 304 10.99 42.08 0.56
N TYR A 305 11.55 43.09 1.25
CA TYR A 305 11.51 43.24 2.71
C TYR A 305 10.53 44.35 3.12
N ASP A 306 9.30 43.95 3.37
CA ASP A 306 8.11 44.78 3.61
C ASP A 306 8.08 45.56 4.94
N LYS A 307 9.04 45.31 5.86
CA LYS A 307 9.14 46.03 7.15
C LYS A 307 10.33 46.99 7.23
N GLU A 308 11.12 47.10 6.18
CA GLU A 308 12.27 48.01 6.16
C GLU A 308 11.85 49.39 5.65
N PRO A 309 12.05 50.47 6.44
CA PRO A 309 11.68 51.83 6.03
C PRO A 309 12.49 52.34 4.82
N GLU A 310 13.60 51.66 4.50
CA GLU A 310 14.45 51.94 3.35
C GLU A 310 14.00 51.21 2.07
N GLY A 311 12.90 50.45 2.06
CA GLY A 311 12.36 49.82 0.85
C GLY A 311 13.33 48.84 0.19
N VAL A 312 13.74 47.81 0.94
CA VAL A 312 14.86 46.91 0.58
C VAL A 312 14.38 45.71 -0.24
N VAL A 313 15.10 45.39 -1.31
CA VAL A 313 14.89 44.21 -2.17
C VAL A 313 16.21 43.46 -2.37
N SER A 314 16.17 42.14 -2.28
CA SER A 314 17.31 41.23 -2.52
C SER A 314 17.09 40.47 -3.82
N VAL A 315 18.00 40.59 -4.78
CA VAL A 315 17.98 39.87 -6.05
C VAL A 315 19.15 38.88 -6.09
N ARG A 316 18.89 37.61 -6.40
CA ARG A 316 19.92 36.58 -6.58
C ARG A 316 20.07 36.21 -8.04
N PHE A 317 21.27 36.32 -8.57
CA PHE A 317 21.63 35.90 -9.92
C PHE A 317 22.22 34.49 -9.94
N SER A 318 22.07 33.78 -11.07
CA SER A 318 22.81 32.55 -11.38
C SER A 318 24.33 32.79 -11.37
N ASP A 319 24.73 33.90 -11.99
CA ASP A 319 26.12 34.26 -12.25
C ASP A 319 26.61 35.47 -11.45
N PRO A 320 27.81 35.41 -10.84
CA PRO A 320 28.37 36.51 -10.07
C PRO A 320 28.77 37.72 -10.94
N GLU A 321 29.04 37.51 -12.23
CA GLU A 321 29.31 38.60 -13.17
C GLU A 321 28.06 39.41 -13.53
N ALA A 322 26.90 38.75 -13.59
CA ALA A 322 25.61 39.40 -13.78
C ALA A 322 25.24 40.27 -12.57
N ALA A 323 25.47 39.78 -11.35
CA ALA A 323 25.29 40.53 -10.11
C ALA A 323 26.14 41.82 -10.07
N ARG A 324 27.42 41.75 -10.48
CA ARG A 324 28.32 42.92 -10.58
C ARG A 324 27.85 43.92 -11.64
N SER A 325 27.35 43.43 -12.76
CA SER A 325 26.82 44.26 -13.84
C SER A 325 25.52 44.96 -13.44
N CYS A 326 24.65 44.27 -12.68
CA CYS A 326 23.44 44.82 -12.09
C CYS A 326 23.75 45.99 -11.14
N VAL A 327 24.70 45.81 -10.20
CA VAL A 327 25.13 46.89 -9.30
C VAL A 327 25.63 48.10 -10.08
N LYS A 328 26.49 47.90 -11.09
CA LYS A 328 27.04 49.02 -11.88
C LYS A 328 25.98 49.79 -12.67
N MET A 329 24.87 49.15 -13.04
CA MET A 329 23.81 49.77 -13.82
C MET A 329 22.69 50.39 -12.96
N MET A 330 22.40 49.80 -11.81
CA MET A 330 21.29 50.18 -10.93
C MET A 330 21.70 51.17 -9.84
N ASP A 331 22.97 51.17 -9.42
CA ASP A 331 23.48 52.10 -8.40
C ASP A 331 23.44 53.55 -8.90
N GLY A 332 22.69 54.40 -8.20
CA GLY A 332 22.52 55.82 -8.53
C GLY A 332 21.41 56.14 -9.54
N ARG A 333 20.60 55.16 -9.96
CA ARG A 333 19.44 55.37 -10.85
C ARG A 333 18.24 55.94 -10.07
N PHE A 334 17.41 56.75 -10.69
CA PHE A 334 16.18 57.26 -10.06
C PHE A 334 15.01 56.33 -10.38
N PHE A 335 14.36 55.80 -9.35
CA PHE A 335 13.16 54.98 -9.43
C PHE A 335 12.06 55.62 -8.56
N ALA A 336 10.89 55.87 -9.14
CA ALA A 336 9.76 56.55 -8.47
C ALA A 336 10.12 57.85 -7.70
N GLY A 337 11.09 58.64 -8.19
CA GLY A 337 11.53 59.89 -7.56
C GLY A 337 12.58 59.74 -6.45
N THR A 338 13.03 58.53 -6.14
CA THR A 338 14.08 58.24 -5.15
C THR A 338 15.31 57.65 -5.82
N ARG A 339 16.50 57.94 -5.30
CA ARG A 339 17.75 57.38 -5.84
C ARG A 339 17.96 55.98 -5.27
N VAL A 340 18.09 54.98 -6.14
CA VAL A 340 18.36 53.59 -5.78
C VAL A 340 19.83 53.46 -5.41
N ASP A 341 20.10 52.81 -4.28
CA ASP A 341 21.46 52.43 -3.88
C ASP A 341 21.56 50.89 -4.04
N ALA A 342 22.53 50.42 -4.81
CA ALA A 342 22.70 49.00 -5.14
C ALA A 342 24.10 48.51 -4.76
N TYR A 343 24.21 47.39 -4.06
CA TYR A 343 25.51 46.79 -3.71
C TYR A 343 25.43 45.26 -3.57
N ILE A 344 26.59 44.60 -3.62
CA ILE A 344 26.71 43.15 -3.43
C ILE A 344 26.64 42.85 -1.94
N ALA A 345 25.83 41.86 -1.56
CA ALA A 345 25.67 41.48 -0.15
C ALA A 345 26.99 40.99 0.45
N ASP A 346 27.28 41.38 1.70
CA ASP A 346 28.47 40.94 2.45
C ASP A 346 28.17 39.82 3.47
N GLY A 347 26.90 39.43 3.59
CA GLY A 347 26.42 38.39 4.51
C GLY A 347 26.26 38.82 5.97
N SER A 348 26.50 40.10 6.31
CA SER A 348 26.40 40.63 7.67
C SER A 348 25.04 41.26 8.00
N GLU A 349 24.27 41.64 6.98
CA GLU A 349 23.02 42.37 7.13
C GLU A 349 21.79 41.44 7.24
N ARG A 350 20.88 41.74 8.16
CA ARG A 350 19.63 40.99 8.38
C ARG A 350 18.44 41.94 8.31
N PHE A 351 17.57 41.72 7.32
CA PHE A 351 16.36 42.51 7.08
C PHE A 351 15.11 41.81 7.63
N LYS A 352 14.10 42.58 8.05
CA LYS A 352 12.85 42.05 8.64
C LYS A 352 11.76 41.85 7.57
N LYS A 353 11.07 40.71 7.61
CA LYS A 353 9.91 40.38 6.76
C LYS A 353 8.69 39.96 7.60
N THR A 354 7.47 40.18 7.11
CA THR A 354 6.25 39.61 7.69
C THR A 354 6.12 38.10 7.35
N ASN A 355 6.10 37.25 8.38
CA ASN A 355 5.75 35.81 8.41
C ASN A 355 5.86 34.96 7.11
N GLU A 356 6.73 33.93 7.15
CA GLU A 356 6.97 32.93 6.08
C GLU A 356 5.71 32.23 5.53
N LYS A 357 4.61 32.19 6.29
CA LYS A 357 3.33 31.61 5.83
C LYS A 357 2.66 32.39 4.71
N ARG A 358 2.80 33.73 4.66
CA ARG A 358 2.15 34.56 3.64
C ARG A 358 2.92 34.55 2.32
N ALA A 359 4.24 34.46 2.39
CA ALA A 359 5.11 34.33 1.22
C ALA A 359 4.88 33.01 0.46
N ALA A 360 4.56 31.92 1.16
CA ALA A 360 4.18 30.65 0.53
C ALA A 360 2.79 30.72 -0.13
N LEU A 361 1.85 31.45 0.48
CA LEU A 361 0.52 31.74 -0.08
C LEU A 361 0.58 32.67 -1.31
N GLU A 362 1.51 33.63 -1.33
CA GLU A 362 1.74 34.53 -2.45
C GLU A 362 2.45 33.82 -3.64
N ASP A 363 3.38 32.89 -3.37
CA ASP A 363 3.98 31.99 -4.40
C ASP A 363 2.92 31.04 -5.02
N LEU A 364 1.89 30.67 -4.26
CA LEU A 364 0.74 29.89 -4.75
C LEU A 364 -0.21 30.73 -5.62
N ALA A 365 -0.41 32.01 -5.27
CA ALA A 365 -1.20 32.95 -6.06
C ALA A 365 -0.52 33.32 -7.40
N GLU A 366 0.81 33.28 -7.47
CA GLU A 366 1.64 33.52 -8.67
C GLU A 366 1.43 32.45 -9.78
N LYS A 367 0.72 31.34 -9.50
CA LYS A 367 0.37 30.28 -10.48
C LYS A 367 -0.96 30.50 -11.23
N GLY A 368 -1.64 31.63 -11.04
CA GLY A 368 -2.80 32.00 -11.87
C GLY A 368 -4.01 31.07 -11.71
N LEU A 369 -4.28 30.64 -10.47
CA LEU A 369 -5.52 29.95 -10.12
C LEU A 369 -6.49 30.98 -9.52
N ASP A 370 -7.45 31.39 -10.35
CA ASP A 370 -8.58 32.21 -9.94
C ASP A 370 -9.29 31.59 -8.74
N ALA A 371 -9.75 32.47 -7.84
CA ALA A 371 -10.51 32.27 -6.60
C ALA A 371 -11.63 31.20 -6.62
N SER A 372 -11.23 29.94 -6.81
CA SER A 372 -12.04 28.73 -6.76
C SER A 372 -11.35 27.62 -5.98
N ASP A 373 -10.03 27.69 -5.77
CA ASP A 373 -9.27 26.63 -5.13
C ASP A 373 -9.45 26.52 -3.62
N GLU A 374 -9.84 27.54 -2.86
CA GLU A 374 -10.15 27.27 -1.44
C GLU A 374 -11.45 26.46 -1.27
N GLU A 375 -12.42 26.63 -2.18
CA GLU A 375 -13.61 25.77 -2.25
C GLU A 375 -13.33 24.44 -2.96
N GLU A 376 -12.37 24.42 -3.90
CA GLU A 376 -11.98 23.23 -4.65
C GLU A 376 -11.02 22.33 -3.88
N GLU A 377 -10.11 22.88 -3.09
CA GLU A 377 -9.20 22.19 -2.16
C GLU A 377 -9.97 21.74 -0.92
N GLN A 378 -10.91 22.56 -0.41
CA GLN A 378 -11.89 22.07 0.57
C GLN A 378 -12.75 20.94 0.01
N ARG A 379 -13.13 20.99 -1.28
CA ARG A 379 -13.84 19.90 -1.96
C ARG A 379 -12.95 18.70 -2.22
N LEU A 380 -11.72 18.85 -2.66
CA LEU A 380 -10.80 17.75 -2.98
C LEU A 380 -10.40 16.99 -1.72
N ASP A 381 -10.33 17.68 -0.58
CA ASP A 381 -10.22 17.08 0.76
C ASP A 381 -11.54 16.43 1.24
N GLU A 382 -12.67 16.58 0.52
CA GLU A 382 -13.98 16.00 0.90
C GLU A 382 -14.17 14.50 0.56
N PHE A 383 -13.17 13.77 0.07
CA PHE A 383 -13.47 12.51 -0.62
C PHE A 383 -12.78 11.27 -0.03
N GLY A 384 -13.27 10.88 1.15
CA GLY A 384 -13.25 9.50 1.63
C GLY A 384 -14.63 8.85 1.54
N THR A 385 -14.71 7.52 1.42
CA THR A 385 -15.98 6.77 1.39
C THR A 385 -16.91 7.14 2.56
N TRP A 386 -16.33 7.31 3.75
CA TRP A 386 -17.05 7.74 4.95
C TRP A 386 -17.59 9.16 4.84
N GLN A 387 -16.92 10.07 4.14
CA GLN A 387 -17.39 11.42 3.93
C GLN A 387 -18.56 11.47 2.94
N THR A 388 -18.48 10.70 1.85
CA THR A 388 -19.58 10.56 0.90
C THR A 388 -20.81 9.96 1.56
N ILE A 389 -20.66 8.87 2.32
CA ILE A 389 -21.77 8.22 3.02
C ILE A 389 -22.32 9.13 4.13
N SER A 390 -21.46 9.77 4.93
CA SER A 390 -21.90 10.71 5.98
C SER A 390 -22.68 11.89 5.38
N GLY A 391 -22.21 12.46 4.28
CA GLY A 391 -22.92 13.52 3.56
C GLY A 391 -24.27 13.07 3.00
N GLU A 392 -24.38 11.84 2.49
CA GLU A 392 -25.65 11.27 2.01
C GLU A 392 -26.65 11.02 3.14
N HIS A 393 -26.18 10.66 4.34
CA HIS A 393 -27.01 10.51 5.54
C HIS A 393 -27.23 11.83 6.28
N GLY A 394 -26.64 12.96 5.82
CA GLY A 394 -26.82 14.27 6.45
C GLY A 394 -26.09 14.43 7.78
N LEU A 395 -25.00 13.69 8.00
CA LEU A 395 -24.12 13.82 9.16
C LEU A 395 -23.08 14.91 8.91
N ASP A 396 -22.84 15.75 9.92
CA ASP A 396 -21.73 16.70 9.91
C ASP A 396 -20.41 16.07 10.35
N GLY A 397 -19.30 16.81 10.25
CA GLY A 397 -17.96 16.36 10.67
C GLY A 397 -17.84 15.98 12.15
N SER A 398 -18.84 16.36 12.97
CA SER A 398 -18.91 16.02 14.40
C SER A 398 -19.76 14.77 14.68
N GLY A 399 -20.46 14.25 13.67
CA GLY A 399 -21.33 13.09 13.72
C GLY A 399 -22.76 13.40 14.11
N VAL A 400 -23.17 14.67 14.13
CA VAL A 400 -24.55 15.06 14.45
C VAL A 400 -25.39 15.04 13.18
N TYR A 401 -26.60 14.49 13.28
CA TYR A 401 -27.55 14.46 12.17
C TYR A 401 -28.20 15.82 11.97
N ASN A 402 -27.93 16.43 10.81
CA ASN A 402 -28.54 17.67 10.33
C ASN A 402 -29.32 17.43 9.01
N GLY A 403 -29.69 16.17 8.73
CA GLY A 403 -30.41 15.79 7.53
C GLY A 403 -31.85 16.28 7.50
N THR A 404 -32.46 16.20 6.32
CA THR A 404 -33.82 16.71 6.06
C THR A 404 -34.84 15.61 5.77
N SER A 405 -34.41 14.35 5.65
CA SER A 405 -35.23 13.24 5.18
C SER A 405 -35.19 12.06 6.13
N ASP A 406 -36.36 11.57 6.55
CA ASP A 406 -36.50 10.41 7.46
C ASP A 406 -35.89 9.13 6.86
N LEU A 407 -35.89 9.00 5.53
CA LEU A 407 -35.26 7.87 4.82
C LEU A 407 -33.74 7.79 5.04
N GLN A 408 -33.09 8.90 5.42
CA GLN A 408 -31.67 8.91 5.77
C GLN A 408 -31.41 8.26 7.13
N LEU A 409 -32.38 8.29 8.05
CA LEU A 409 -32.27 7.73 9.39
C LEU A 409 -32.61 6.23 9.43
N GLU A 410 -33.52 5.78 8.56
CA GLU A 410 -34.16 4.45 8.65
C GLU A 410 -33.18 3.26 8.70
N ARG A 411 -32.06 3.33 7.96
CA ARG A 411 -31.02 2.29 7.92
C ARG A 411 -29.62 2.82 8.25
N MET A 412 -29.54 3.90 9.02
CA MET A 412 -28.26 4.49 9.40
C MET A 412 -27.44 3.55 10.31
N ASN A 413 -28.12 2.70 11.06
CA ASN A 413 -27.54 1.67 11.94
C ASN A 413 -26.71 0.60 11.22
N VAL A 414 -26.75 0.51 9.89
CA VAL A 414 -25.95 -0.44 9.11
C VAL A 414 -24.46 -0.08 9.17
N TYR A 415 -24.13 1.21 9.02
CA TYR A 415 -22.74 1.69 9.01
C TYR A 415 -22.37 2.56 10.21
N PHE A 416 -23.34 3.08 10.95
CA PHE A 416 -23.10 3.95 12.09
C PHE A 416 -23.69 3.37 13.37
N ASN A 417 -22.94 3.46 14.46
CA ASN A 417 -23.41 3.22 15.80
C ASN A 417 -24.02 4.52 16.36
N GLU A 418 -25.21 4.44 16.95
CA GLU A 418 -25.83 5.57 17.65
C GLU A 418 -25.20 5.72 19.04
N ALA A 419 -24.51 6.83 19.25
CA ALA A 419 -23.95 7.24 20.53
C ALA A 419 -24.89 8.24 21.23
N SER A 420 -24.62 8.50 22.52
CA SER A 420 -25.39 9.46 23.30
C SER A 420 -25.41 10.86 22.67
N GLY A 421 -26.59 11.48 22.61
CA GLY A 421 -26.77 12.86 22.15
C GLY A 421 -26.97 13.02 20.64
N ASN A 422 -27.66 12.08 19.99
CA ASN A 422 -27.90 12.06 18.53
C ASN A 422 -26.60 12.14 17.71
N LYS A 423 -25.53 11.55 18.23
CA LYS A 423 -24.24 11.47 17.57
C LYS A 423 -24.06 10.09 16.98
N TYR A 424 -23.75 10.02 15.69
CA TYR A 424 -23.54 8.78 14.96
C TYR A 424 -22.05 8.60 14.69
N VAL A 425 -21.52 7.43 15.06
CA VAL A 425 -20.11 7.09 14.96
C VAL A 425 -19.95 5.94 13.95
N PRO A 426 -19.09 6.07 12.92
CA PRO A 426 -18.79 5.01 11.97
C PRO A 426 -18.37 3.71 12.65
N ARG A 427 -18.96 2.59 12.22
CA ARG A 427 -18.49 1.25 12.55
C ARG A 427 -17.31 0.90 11.64
N ALA A 428 -16.19 1.57 11.88
CA ALA A 428 -14.95 1.42 11.12
C ALA A 428 -13.82 0.99 12.05
N VAL A 429 -12.93 0.14 11.53
CA VAL A 429 -11.65 -0.21 12.15
C VAL A 429 -10.56 0.22 11.18
N LEU A 430 -9.66 1.09 11.63
CA LEU A 430 -8.57 1.61 10.81
C LEU A 430 -7.28 0.91 11.20
N VAL A 431 -6.64 0.29 10.22
CA VAL A 431 -5.49 -0.58 10.44
C VAL A 431 -4.38 -0.17 9.49
N ASP A 432 -3.19 0.06 10.04
CA ASP A 432 -1.98 0.21 9.23
C ASP A 432 -0.75 -0.16 10.06
N LEU A 433 0.28 -0.70 9.42
CA LEU A 433 1.56 -0.97 10.05
C LEU A 433 2.39 0.32 10.18
N GLU A 434 2.05 1.37 9.41
CA GLU A 434 2.68 2.67 9.50
C GLU A 434 1.85 3.67 10.32
N PRO A 435 2.46 4.40 11.28
CA PRO A 435 1.74 5.38 12.09
C PRO A 435 1.39 6.67 11.33
N GLY A 436 2.09 6.98 10.25
CA GLY A 436 1.95 8.26 9.53
C GLY A 436 0.59 8.45 8.86
N THR A 437 -0.03 7.36 8.39
CA THR A 437 -1.35 7.39 7.73
C THR A 437 -2.45 7.74 8.73
N MET A 438 -2.33 7.32 9.97
CA MET A 438 -3.30 7.60 11.03
C MET A 438 -3.35 9.08 11.40
N ASP A 439 -2.20 9.75 11.40
CA ASP A 439 -2.13 11.20 11.63
C ASP A 439 -2.80 11.97 10.48
N ALA A 440 -2.60 11.53 9.23
CA ALA A 440 -3.25 12.12 8.06
C ALA A 440 -4.78 11.93 8.11
N VAL A 441 -5.26 10.73 8.43
CA VAL A 441 -6.72 10.45 8.55
C VAL A 441 -7.34 11.29 9.67
N ARG A 442 -6.65 11.45 10.80
CA ARG A 442 -7.14 12.26 11.93
C ARG A 442 -7.15 13.76 11.61
N ALA A 443 -6.20 14.22 10.80
CA ALA A 443 -6.15 15.61 10.32
C ALA A 443 -7.22 15.91 9.25
N GLY A 444 -7.75 14.89 8.58
CA GLY A 444 -8.80 15.04 7.59
C GLY A 444 -10.13 15.57 8.15
N PRO A 445 -11.07 16.01 7.29
CA PRO A 445 -12.28 16.73 7.72
C PRO A 445 -13.20 15.94 8.65
N PHE A 446 -13.24 14.61 8.46
CA PHE A 446 -14.02 13.68 9.28
C PHE A 446 -13.15 12.86 10.25
N GLY A 447 -11.88 13.23 10.44
CA GLY A 447 -10.95 12.48 11.30
C GLY A 447 -11.42 12.37 12.76
N GLN A 448 -12.16 13.36 13.26
CA GLN A 448 -12.72 13.39 14.62
C GLN A 448 -14.00 12.55 14.77
N LEU A 449 -14.56 12.06 13.66
CA LEU A 449 -15.77 11.25 13.65
C LEU A 449 -15.47 9.81 14.10
N PHE A 450 -14.28 9.30 13.79
CA PHE A 450 -13.87 7.93 14.10
C PHE A 450 -13.57 7.75 15.60
N ARG A 451 -13.92 6.58 16.13
CA ARG A 451 -13.60 6.22 17.52
C ARG A 451 -12.09 6.06 17.68
N PRO A 452 -11.43 6.77 18.62
CA PRO A 452 -9.98 6.66 18.85
C PRO A 452 -9.52 5.23 19.16
N ASP A 453 -10.37 4.44 19.83
CA ASP A 453 -10.08 3.04 20.21
C ASP A 453 -10.10 2.07 19.03
N ASN A 454 -10.56 2.52 17.85
CA ASN A 454 -10.64 1.71 16.63
C ASN A 454 -9.46 1.98 15.67
N PHE A 455 -8.50 2.80 16.10
CA PHE A 455 -7.23 3.00 15.39
C PHE A 455 -6.23 1.98 15.92
N VAL A 456 -5.88 1.00 15.11
CA VAL A 456 -4.85 0.00 15.42
C VAL A 456 -3.69 0.22 14.47
N PHE A 457 -2.52 0.55 15.01
CA PHE A 457 -1.37 0.83 14.17
C PHE A 457 -0.06 0.24 14.69
N GLY A 458 0.80 -0.16 13.75
CA GLY A 458 2.15 -0.64 13.99
C GLY A 458 3.17 0.48 14.19
N GLN A 459 4.40 0.09 14.52
CA GLN A 459 5.55 1.01 14.56
C GLN A 459 6.48 0.83 13.36
N SER A 460 6.29 -0.25 12.60
CA SER A 460 7.18 -0.74 11.54
C SER A 460 6.32 -0.97 10.30
N GLY A 461 6.65 -0.31 9.19
CA GLY A 461 5.91 -0.48 7.93
C GLY A 461 6.30 -1.77 7.21
N ALA A 462 5.38 -2.31 6.40
CA ALA A 462 5.65 -3.49 5.58
C ALA A 462 6.61 -3.20 4.41
N GLY A 463 6.80 -1.93 4.01
CA GLY A 463 7.75 -1.54 2.97
C GLY A 463 7.50 -2.22 1.62
N ASN A 464 6.22 -2.27 1.18
CA ASN A 464 5.78 -2.95 -0.05
C ASN A 464 6.12 -4.43 -0.16
N ASN A 465 6.29 -5.12 0.98
CA ASN A 465 6.52 -6.56 1.03
C ASN A 465 5.31 -7.29 1.64
N TRP A 466 4.63 -8.11 0.83
CA TRP A 466 3.49 -8.92 1.27
C TRP A 466 3.86 -9.89 2.40
N ALA A 467 5.02 -10.56 2.33
CA ALA A 467 5.44 -11.53 3.34
C ALA A 467 5.63 -10.87 4.71
N LYS A 468 6.08 -9.62 4.76
CA LYS A 468 6.13 -8.85 6.01
C LYS A 468 4.76 -8.57 6.60
N GLY A 469 3.82 -8.18 5.76
CA GLY A 469 2.44 -7.95 6.16
C GLY A 469 1.75 -9.24 6.60
N HIS A 470 2.08 -10.38 5.99
CA HIS A 470 1.36 -11.63 6.22
C HIS A 470 1.98 -12.49 7.34
N TYR A 471 3.31 -12.59 7.42
CA TYR A 471 3.98 -13.54 8.32
C TYR A 471 4.72 -12.90 9.49
N THR A 472 5.15 -11.63 9.39
CA THR A 472 5.98 -11.00 10.44
C THR A 472 5.25 -9.86 11.15
N GLU A 473 5.36 -8.64 10.64
CA GLU A 473 4.84 -7.43 11.31
C GLU A 473 3.31 -7.43 11.41
N GLY A 474 2.61 -7.86 10.35
CA GLY A 474 1.14 -7.92 10.39
C GLY A 474 0.61 -9.06 11.24
N ALA A 475 1.34 -10.17 11.36
CA ALA A 475 0.99 -11.28 12.26
C ALA A 475 1.09 -10.88 13.75
N GLU A 476 2.01 -9.97 14.11
CA GLU A 476 2.08 -9.43 15.48
C GLU A 476 0.92 -8.47 15.80
N LEU A 477 0.39 -7.77 14.79
CA LEU A 477 -0.67 -6.76 14.97
C LEU A 477 -2.09 -7.32 14.80
N VAL A 478 -2.27 -8.40 14.02
CA VAL A 478 -3.60 -8.92 13.63
C VAL A 478 -4.46 -9.27 14.84
N ASP A 479 -3.91 -9.85 15.90
CA ASP A 479 -4.68 -10.22 17.10
C ASP A 479 -5.34 -9.00 17.74
N GLN A 480 -4.62 -7.87 17.79
CA GLN A 480 -5.17 -6.61 18.31
C GLN A 480 -6.29 -6.07 17.43
N VAL A 481 -6.17 -6.22 16.11
CA VAL A 481 -7.22 -5.82 15.16
C VAL A 481 -8.45 -6.69 15.34
N VAL A 482 -8.28 -8.01 15.41
CA VAL A 482 -9.38 -8.96 15.57
C VAL A 482 -10.11 -8.71 16.90
N ASP A 483 -9.41 -8.36 17.99
CA ASP A 483 -10.05 -7.97 19.25
C ASP A 483 -10.95 -6.72 19.12
N VAL A 484 -10.55 -5.74 18.32
CA VAL A 484 -11.39 -4.57 18.01
C VAL A 484 -12.57 -4.97 17.14
N VAL A 485 -12.34 -5.82 16.14
CA VAL A 485 -13.40 -6.36 15.26
C VAL A 485 -14.43 -7.14 16.07
N ARG A 486 -14.02 -7.99 17.03
CA ARG A 486 -14.89 -8.70 17.97
C ARG A 486 -15.77 -7.73 18.75
N ARG A 487 -15.16 -6.68 19.32
CA ARG A 487 -15.89 -5.67 20.10
C ARG A 487 -16.97 -4.97 19.27
N GLU A 488 -16.66 -4.61 18.02
CA GLU A 488 -17.65 -4.00 17.12
C GLU A 488 -18.70 -5.02 16.66
N ALA A 489 -18.33 -6.28 16.44
CA ALA A 489 -19.26 -7.36 16.08
C ALA A 489 -20.26 -7.67 17.21
N GLU A 490 -19.81 -7.72 18.46
CA GLU A 490 -20.66 -7.90 19.65
C GLU A 490 -21.60 -6.72 19.90
N ALA A 491 -21.22 -5.51 19.47
CA ALA A 491 -22.08 -4.34 19.56
C ALA A 491 -23.20 -4.33 18.50
N CYS A 492 -23.20 -5.27 17.55
CA CYS A 492 -24.22 -5.39 16.51
C CYS A 492 -25.39 -6.26 16.98
N ASP A 493 -26.64 -5.82 16.76
CA ASP A 493 -27.81 -6.69 16.99
C ASP A 493 -27.81 -7.91 16.05
N CYS A 494 -27.51 -7.69 14.76
CA CYS A 494 -27.38 -8.73 13.75
C CYS A 494 -26.35 -8.33 12.69
N LEU A 495 -25.13 -8.86 12.83
CA LEU A 495 -24.03 -8.60 11.88
C LEU A 495 -24.32 -9.24 10.51
N GLN A 496 -24.29 -8.45 9.44
CA GLN A 496 -24.43 -8.98 8.07
C GLN A 496 -23.14 -9.60 7.55
N GLY A 497 -22.02 -8.92 7.78
CA GLY A 497 -20.73 -9.25 7.17
C GLY A 497 -19.68 -8.18 7.42
N PHE A 498 -18.53 -8.35 6.77
CA PHE A 498 -17.38 -7.45 6.84
C PHE A 498 -17.10 -6.86 5.47
N GLN A 499 -16.71 -5.59 5.45
CA GLN A 499 -16.26 -4.89 4.25
C GLN A 499 -14.83 -4.43 4.44
N ILE A 500 -13.92 -4.92 3.59
CA ILE A 500 -12.49 -4.62 3.67
C ILE A 500 -12.07 -3.81 2.45
N THR A 501 -11.49 -2.64 2.69
CA THR A 501 -10.93 -1.77 1.65
C THR A 501 -9.42 -1.85 1.72
N HIS A 502 -8.78 -2.41 0.69
CA HIS A 502 -7.33 -2.59 0.67
C HIS A 502 -6.76 -2.50 -0.75
N SER A 503 -5.45 -2.31 -0.85
CA SER A 503 -4.72 -2.42 -2.11
C SER A 503 -3.98 -3.76 -2.17
N LEU A 504 -4.00 -4.40 -3.33
CA LEU A 504 -3.29 -5.65 -3.58
C LEU A 504 -1.81 -5.45 -3.93
N GLY A 505 -1.40 -4.22 -4.28
CA GLY A 505 -0.01 -3.92 -4.66
C GLY A 505 0.91 -3.61 -3.48
N GLY A 506 0.36 -3.21 -2.32
CA GLY A 506 1.13 -2.81 -1.15
C GLY A 506 1.63 -3.98 -0.29
N GLY A 507 2.34 -3.68 0.80
CA GLY A 507 2.75 -4.69 1.79
C GLY A 507 1.72 -4.89 2.90
N THR A 508 1.25 -3.79 3.49
CA THR A 508 0.27 -3.82 4.59
C THR A 508 -1.11 -4.24 4.10
N GLY A 509 -1.68 -3.49 3.15
CA GLY A 509 -3.04 -3.75 2.63
C GLY A 509 -3.16 -5.14 2.03
N ALA A 510 -2.15 -5.58 1.27
CA ALA A 510 -2.17 -6.87 0.60
C ALA A 510 -1.88 -8.02 1.58
N GLY A 511 -0.74 -7.96 2.28
CA GLY A 511 -0.29 -9.04 3.19
C GLY A 511 -1.13 -9.14 4.46
N MET A 512 -1.20 -8.05 5.24
CA MET A 512 -1.96 -8.05 6.49
C MET A 512 -3.47 -8.08 6.23
N GLY A 513 -3.95 -7.45 5.15
CA GLY A 513 -5.37 -7.49 4.78
C GLY A 513 -5.86 -8.89 4.47
N THR A 514 -5.08 -9.68 3.71
CA THR A 514 -5.42 -11.08 3.42
C THR A 514 -5.33 -11.99 4.64
N LEU A 515 -4.34 -11.77 5.52
CA LEU A 515 -4.27 -12.46 6.81
C LEU A 515 -5.51 -12.18 7.67
N LEU A 516 -5.94 -10.91 7.72
CA LEU A 516 -7.13 -10.50 8.46
C LEU A 516 -8.40 -11.14 7.89
N ILE A 517 -8.53 -11.21 6.56
CA ILE A 517 -9.66 -11.88 5.89
C ILE A 517 -9.73 -13.36 6.32
N SER A 518 -8.60 -14.07 6.27
CA SER A 518 -8.53 -15.48 6.67
C SER A 518 -8.93 -15.67 8.14
N LYS A 519 -8.39 -14.85 9.06
CA LYS A 519 -8.73 -14.90 10.49
C LYS A 519 -10.19 -14.59 10.78
N ILE A 520 -10.77 -13.60 10.10
CA ILE A 520 -12.18 -13.27 10.25
C ILE A 520 -13.05 -14.41 9.69
N ARG A 521 -12.64 -15.08 8.61
CA ARG A 521 -13.38 -16.22 8.05
C ARG A 521 -13.34 -17.44 8.97
N GLU A 522 -12.23 -17.69 9.66
CA GLU A 522 -12.12 -18.73 10.68
C GLU A 522 -13.07 -18.48 11.86
N GLU A 523 -13.17 -17.23 12.33
CA GLU A 523 -13.99 -16.90 13.50
C GLU A 523 -15.47 -16.67 13.18
N PHE A 524 -15.77 -16.11 12.01
CA PHE A 524 -17.11 -15.75 11.55
C PHE A 524 -17.44 -16.42 10.20
N PRO A 525 -17.49 -17.76 10.11
CA PRO A 525 -17.68 -18.48 8.85
C PRO A 525 -19.04 -18.20 8.18
N ASP A 526 -20.08 -17.95 8.97
CA ASP A 526 -21.45 -17.71 8.48
C ASP A 526 -21.70 -16.24 8.05
N ARG A 527 -20.69 -15.38 8.08
CA ARG A 527 -20.82 -13.95 7.76
C ARG A 527 -20.25 -13.66 6.38
N MET A 528 -20.91 -12.74 5.67
CA MET A 528 -20.47 -12.34 4.32
C MET A 528 -19.15 -11.58 4.38
N MET A 529 -18.22 -11.90 3.50
CA MET A 529 -16.96 -11.20 3.32
C MET A 529 -16.92 -10.49 1.98
N ALA A 530 -16.98 -9.15 2.00
CA ALA A 530 -16.89 -8.32 0.80
C ALA A 530 -15.60 -7.50 0.81
N THR A 531 -14.87 -7.47 -0.29
CA THR A 531 -13.63 -6.69 -0.42
C THR A 531 -13.71 -5.68 -1.55
N PHE A 532 -13.19 -4.48 -1.31
CA PHE A 532 -12.90 -3.49 -2.33
C PHE A 532 -11.39 -3.50 -2.54
N SER A 533 -10.98 -4.17 -3.61
CA SER A 533 -9.59 -4.52 -3.87
C SER A 533 -9.04 -3.66 -5.00
N VAL A 534 -8.10 -2.78 -4.65
CA VAL A 534 -7.41 -1.94 -5.63
C VAL A 534 -6.25 -2.72 -6.25
N VAL A 535 -6.38 -3.03 -7.53
CA VAL A 535 -5.39 -3.73 -8.34
C VAL A 535 -4.31 -2.74 -8.76
N PRO A 536 -3.03 -3.09 -8.60
CA PRO A 536 -1.91 -2.22 -8.99
C PRO A 536 -1.86 -1.97 -10.50
N SER A 537 -1.26 -0.85 -10.88
CA SER A 537 -0.98 -0.52 -12.28
C SER A 537 0.39 0.14 -12.42
N PRO A 538 1.21 -0.28 -13.40
CA PRO A 538 2.51 0.33 -13.68
C PRO A 538 2.41 1.76 -14.21
N LYS A 539 1.21 2.24 -14.59
CA LYS A 539 1.01 3.66 -14.97
C LYS A 539 0.95 4.59 -13.77
N VAL A 540 0.61 4.07 -12.59
CA VAL A 540 0.26 4.85 -11.40
C VAL A 540 1.30 4.69 -10.29
N SER A 541 1.99 3.55 -10.23
CA SER A 541 3.02 3.25 -9.24
C SER A 541 4.34 2.80 -9.86
N ASP A 542 5.45 3.32 -9.31
CA ASP A 542 6.81 2.96 -9.69
C ASP A 542 7.33 1.70 -8.94
N THR A 543 6.50 1.08 -8.10
CA THR A 543 6.93 -0.06 -7.29
C THR A 543 6.97 -1.35 -8.13
N VAL A 544 8.17 -1.90 -8.31
CA VAL A 544 8.37 -3.07 -9.18
C VAL A 544 7.84 -4.38 -8.62
N VAL A 545 7.65 -4.49 -7.29
CA VAL A 545 7.24 -5.75 -6.63
C VAL A 545 5.72 -5.95 -6.52
N GLU A 546 4.90 -5.01 -7.00
CA GLU A 546 3.44 -5.08 -6.90
C GLU A 546 2.82 -6.35 -7.51
N PRO A 547 3.30 -6.89 -8.65
CA PRO A 547 2.76 -8.13 -9.19
C PRO A 547 2.93 -9.33 -8.24
N TYR A 548 4.01 -9.39 -7.44
CA TYR A 548 4.16 -10.43 -6.42
C TYR A 548 3.09 -10.31 -5.34
N ASN A 549 2.95 -9.10 -4.78
CA ASN A 549 1.97 -8.83 -3.73
C ASN A 549 0.54 -9.12 -4.22
N ALA A 550 0.23 -8.75 -5.48
CA ALA A 550 -1.08 -8.94 -6.06
C ALA A 550 -1.41 -10.42 -6.30
N THR A 551 -0.51 -11.20 -6.91
CA THR A 551 -0.72 -12.64 -7.14
C THR A 551 -0.95 -13.40 -5.84
N LEU A 552 -0.12 -13.14 -4.82
CA LEU A 552 -0.26 -13.76 -3.50
C LEU A 552 -1.57 -13.37 -2.82
N SER A 553 -2.00 -12.12 -3.00
CA SER A 553 -3.25 -11.66 -2.40
C SER A 553 -4.48 -12.21 -3.11
N VAL A 554 -4.46 -12.31 -4.44
CA VAL A 554 -5.56 -12.90 -5.22
C VAL A 554 -5.74 -14.37 -4.82
N HIS A 555 -4.65 -15.12 -4.66
CA HIS A 555 -4.71 -16.50 -4.18
C HIS A 555 -5.51 -16.64 -2.87
N GLN A 556 -5.27 -15.75 -1.90
CA GLN A 556 -6.02 -15.73 -0.63
C GLN A 556 -7.48 -15.25 -0.80
N LEU A 557 -7.73 -14.27 -1.68
CA LEU A 557 -9.07 -13.75 -1.91
C LEU A 557 -10.00 -14.77 -2.58
N VAL A 558 -9.48 -15.61 -3.48
CA VAL A 558 -10.24 -16.68 -4.15
C VAL A 558 -10.87 -17.65 -3.16
N GLU A 559 -10.20 -17.93 -2.04
CA GLU A 559 -10.66 -18.92 -1.06
C GLU A 559 -11.49 -18.32 0.09
N HIS A 560 -11.17 -17.08 0.49
CA HIS A 560 -11.70 -16.51 1.73
C HIS A 560 -12.69 -15.37 1.53
N SER A 561 -12.81 -14.79 0.34
CA SER A 561 -13.79 -13.73 0.06
C SER A 561 -15.02 -14.27 -0.65
N ASP A 562 -16.20 -13.73 -0.32
CA ASP A 562 -17.45 -14.10 -0.99
C ASP A 562 -17.79 -13.13 -2.14
N GLU A 563 -17.35 -11.87 -2.04
CA GLU A 563 -17.51 -10.83 -3.06
C GLU A 563 -16.23 -9.98 -3.13
N THR A 564 -15.63 -9.83 -4.31
CA THR A 564 -14.48 -8.94 -4.50
C THR A 564 -14.76 -7.94 -5.61
N PHE A 565 -14.91 -6.67 -5.25
CA PHE A 565 -15.04 -5.56 -6.17
C PHE A 565 -13.66 -5.13 -6.66
N CYS A 566 -13.33 -5.46 -7.91
CA CYS A 566 -12.05 -5.14 -8.52
C CYS A 566 -12.05 -3.68 -8.98
N ILE A 567 -11.11 -2.90 -8.45
CA ILE A 567 -10.88 -1.51 -8.81
C ILE A 567 -9.47 -1.42 -9.40
N ASP A 568 -9.36 -1.02 -10.65
CA ASP A 568 -8.08 -0.97 -11.35
C ASP A 568 -7.58 0.47 -11.47
N ASN A 569 -6.41 0.74 -10.91
CA ASN A 569 -5.77 2.05 -11.03
C ASN A 569 -5.50 2.45 -12.49
N GLU A 570 -5.30 1.48 -13.39
CA GLU A 570 -5.15 1.75 -14.82
C GLU A 570 -6.43 2.34 -15.42
N ALA A 571 -7.57 1.73 -15.12
CA ALA A 571 -8.86 2.18 -15.61
C ALA A 571 -9.26 3.53 -15.01
N LEU A 572 -9.03 3.72 -13.71
CA LEU A 572 -9.29 5.00 -13.04
C LEU A 572 -8.47 6.13 -13.66
N TYR A 573 -7.19 5.90 -13.91
CA TYR A 573 -6.31 6.89 -14.55
C TYR A 573 -6.79 7.23 -15.97
N ASP A 574 -7.12 6.20 -16.77
CA ASP A 574 -7.62 6.38 -18.13
C ASP A 574 -8.97 7.14 -18.14
N ILE A 575 -9.87 6.89 -17.18
CA ILE A 575 -11.14 7.64 -17.02
C ILE A 575 -10.87 9.11 -16.69
N CYS A 576 -10.02 9.39 -15.71
CA CYS A 576 -9.69 10.76 -15.32
C CYS A 576 -9.07 11.54 -16.48
N MET A 577 -8.14 10.93 -17.22
CA MET A 577 -7.45 11.59 -18.31
C MET A 577 -8.32 11.74 -19.56
N ARG A 578 -9.01 10.68 -19.99
CA ARG A 578 -9.74 10.66 -21.26
C ARG A 578 -11.17 11.20 -21.14
N THR A 579 -11.88 10.81 -20.09
CA THR A 579 -13.31 11.12 -19.92
C THR A 579 -13.51 12.43 -19.15
N LEU A 580 -12.83 12.60 -18.01
CA LEU A 580 -12.92 13.81 -17.21
C LEU A 580 -12.05 14.96 -17.74
N LYS A 581 -11.11 14.66 -18.65
CA LYS A 581 -10.17 15.61 -19.26
C LYS A 581 -9.25 16.30 -18.26
N LEU A 582 -8.84 15.57 -17.22
CA LEU A 582 -7.83 16.01 -16.27
C LEU A 582 -6.44 15.74 -16.86
N SER A 583 -5.60 16.77 -16.97
CA SER A 583 -4.26 16.64 -17.53
C SER A 583 -3.33 15.80 -16.65
N ASN A 584 -3.38 16.03 -15.34
CA ASN A 584 -2.58 15.32 -14.33
C ASN A 584 -3.50 14.81 -13.20
N PRO A 585 -4.08 13.61 -13.31
CA PRO A 585 -4.91 13.02 -12.27
C PRO A 585 -4.13 12.81 -10.97
N SER A 586 -4.66 13.28 -9.85
CA SER A 586 -4.13 13.02 -8.51
C SER A 586 -4.79 11.81 -7.86
N TYR A 587 -4.21 11.24 -6.80
CA TYR A 587 -4.88 10.19 -6.01
C TYR A 587 -6.22 10.65 -5.42
N GLY A 588 -6.40 11.96 -5.17
CA GLY A 588 -7.69 12.52 -4.76
C GLY A 588 -8.78 12.32 -5.81
N ASP A 589 -8.44 12.51 -7.09
CA ASP A 589 -9.37 12.30 -8.21
C ASP A 589 -9.74 10.82 -8.39
N LEU A 590 -8.76 9.93 -8.24
CA LEU A 590 -8.99 8.49 -8.28
C LEU A 590 -9.90 8.06 -7.12
N ASN A 591 -9.60 8.52 -5.90
CA ASN A 591 -10.39 8.24 -4.70
C ASN A 591 -11.82 8.79 -4.80
N HIS A 592 -12.03 9.90 -5.50
CA HIS A 592 -13.36 10.41 -5.77
C HIS A 592 -14.22 9.39 -6.53
N LEU A 593 -13.69 8.82 -7.62
CA LEU A 593 -14.37 7.79 -8.40
C LEU A 593 -14.65 6.52 -7.57
N VAL A 594 -13.65 6.08 -6.80
CA VAL A 594 -13.78 4.92 -5.90
C VAL A 594 -14.88 5.15 -4.87
N SER A 595 -14.90 6.32 -4.23
CA SER A 595 -15.91 6.66 -3.22
C SER A 595 -17.33 6.70 -3.80
N ALA A 596 -17.49 7.17 -5.05
CA ALA A 596 -18.77 7.21 -5.73
C ALA A 596 -19.30 5.80 -6.05
N VAL A 597 -18.42 4.91 -6.50
CA VAL A 597 -18.74 3.50 -6.74
C VAL A 597 -19.09 2.79 -5.44
N MET A 598 -18.27 2.92 -4.39
CA MET A 598 -18.53 2.32 -3.09
C MET A 598 -19.86 2.79 -2.49
N SER A 599 -20.16 4.09 -2.60
CA SER A 599 -21.45 4.64 -2.21
C SER A 599 -22.59 4.00 -3.02
N GLY A 600 -22.41 3.85 -4.34
CA GLY A 600 -23.35 3.22 -5.25
C GLY A 600 -23.66 1.75 -4.91
N VAL A 601 -22.63 0.92 -4.75
CA VAL A 601 -22.74 -0.51 -4.39
C VAL A 601 -23.46 -0.69 -3.06
N THR A 602 -23.12 0.14 -2.06
CA THR A 602 -23.70 0.05 -0.71
C THR A 602 -25.07 0.72 -0.57
N THR A 603 -25.59 1.34 -1.63
CA THR A 603 -26.87 2.07 -1.60
C THR A 603 -28.03 1.17 -1.18
N CYS A 604 -28.09 -0.07 -1.68
CA CYS A 604 -29.16 -1.03 -1.36
C CYS A 604 -29.16 -1.49 0.11
N LEU A 605 -28.02 -1.33 0.79
CA LEU A 605 -27.88 -1.63 2.22
C LEU A 605 -28.30 -0.43 3.07
N ARG A 606 -27.86 0.77 2.68
CA ARG A 606 -27.99 2.02 3.43
C ARG A 606 -29.35 2.68 3.34
N PHE A 607 -30.08 2.43 2.26
CA PHE A 607 -31.41 3.00 2.06
C PHE A 607 -32.43 1.87 1.84
N PRO A 608 -33.67 2.05 2.30
CA PRO A 608 -34.73 1.09 2.04
C PRO A 608 -34.98 0.98 0.54
N GLY A 609 -34.80 -0.22 -0.01
CA GLY A 609 -35.04 -0.57 -1.40
C GLY A 609 -35.81 -1.89 -1.51
N GLN A 610 -36.51 -2.08 -2.63
CA GLN A 610 -37.32 -3.29 -2.86
C GLN A 610 -36.48 -4.53 -3.20
N LEU A 611 -35.28 -4.35 -3.77
CA LEU A 611 -34.42 -5.43 -4.29
C LEU A 611 -33.00 -5.35 -3.70
N ASN A 612 -32.35 -6.51 -3.49
CA ASN A 612 -30.99 -6.64 -2.93
C ASN A 612 -30.79 -5.92 -1.59
N SER A 613 -31.71 -6.14 -0.65
CA SER A 613 -31.77 -5.47 0.66
C SER A 613 -30.62 -5.78 1.63
N ASP A 614 -29.79 -6.77 1.31
CA ASP A 614 -28.72 -7.31 2.15
C ASP A 614 -27.57 -7.86 1.27
N LEU A 615 -26.36 -7.94 1.85
CA LEU A 615 -25.16 -8.43 1.14
C LEU A 615 -25.30 -9.88 0.68
N ARG A 616 -25.99 -10.73 1.46
CA ARG A 616 -26.13 -12.15 1.12
C ARG A 616 -26.97 -12.37 -0.14
N LYS A 617 -28.06 -11.63 -0.31
CA LYS A 617 -28.91 -11.67 -1.52
C LYS A 617 -28.18 -11.11 -2.72
N LEU A 618 -27.34 -10.08 -2.53
CA LEU A 618 -26.48 -9.59 -3.61
C LEU A 618 -25.54 -10.71 -4.07
N ALA A 619 -24.85 -11.38 -3.14
CA ALA A 619 -23.94 -12.48 -3.44
C ALA A 619 -24.65 -13.64 -4.16
N VAL A 620 -25.79 -14.09 -3.65
CA VAL A 620 -26.57 -15.20 -4.25
C VAL A 620 -27.01 -14.88 -5.69
N ASN A 621 -27.34 -13.62 -5.97
CA ASN A 621 -27.76 -13.21 -7.32
C ASN A 621 -26.57 -12.99 -8.27
N MET A 622 -25.39 -12.66 -7.75
CA MET A 622 -24.23 -12.25 -8.54
C MET A 622 -23.17 -13.34 -8.71
N VAL A 623 -23.07 -14.30 -7.79
CA VAL A 623 -22.04 -15.33 -7.77
C VAL A 623 -22.66 -16.68 -8.14
N PRO A 624 -22.64 -17.10 -9.41
CA PRO A 624 -23.11 -18.41 -9.81
C PRO A 624 -22.17 -19.54 -9.35
N PHE A 625 -20.87 -19.27 -9.27
CA PHE A 625 -19.84 -20.22 -8.87
C PHE A 625 -18.94 -19.62 -7.80
N PRO A 626 -18.61 -20.35 -6.71
CA PRO A 626 -17.92 -19.80 -5.55
C PRO A 626 -16.59 -19.09 -5.85
N ARG A 627 -15.78 -19.60 -6.79
CA ARG A 627 -14.48 -18.98 -7.16
C ARG A 627 -14.62 -17.75 -8.07
N LEU A 628 -15.75 -17.62 -8.78
CA LEU A 628 -16.00 -16.55 -9.75
C LEU A 628 -16.79 -15.40 -9.12
N HIS A 629 -16.22 -14.81 -8.07
CA HIS A 629 -16.82 -13.72 -7.29
C HIS A 629 -16.11 -12.37 -7.49
N PHE A 630 -15.33 -12.22 -8.56
CA PHE A 630 -14.64 -10.98 -8.89
C PHE A 630 -15.51 -10.11 -9.80
N PHE A 631 -15.91 -8.95 -9.30
CA PHE A 631 -16.82 -8.05 -9.99
C PHE A 631 -16.10 -6.88 -10.64
N MET A 632 -16.49 -6.60 -11.88
CA MET A 632 -16.21 -5.34 -12.54
C MET A 632 -17.23 -4.30 -12.10
N VAL A 633 -16.76 -3.15 -11.64
CA VAL A 633 -17.63 -2.05 -11.21
C VAL A 633 -17.60 -0.91 -12.19
N GLY A 634 -18.72 -0.22 -12.33
CA GLY A 634 -18.87 0.95 -13.20
C GLY A 634 -19.73 2.01 -12.55
N PHE A 635 -19.53 3.27 -12.92
CA PHE A 635 -20.33 4.38 -12.45
C PHE A 635 -20.75 5.26 -13.61
N ALA A 636 -21.99 5.74 -13.57
CA ALA A 636 -22.49 6.77 -14.47
C ALA A 636 -23.39 7.74 -13.70
N PRO A 637 -23.40 9.04 -14.06
CA PRO A 637 -22.69 9.65 -15.18
C PRO A 637 -21.23 9.99 -14.84
N LEU A 638 -20.33 9.81 -15.80
CA LEU A 638 -18.96 10.34 -15.76
C LEU A 638 -18.89 11.56 -16.68
N THR A 639 -19.01 12.74 -16.11
CA THR A 639 -19.01 14.00 -16.86
C THR A 639 -17.95 14.94 -16.31
N SER A 640 -17.17 15.54 -17.21
CA SER A 640 -16.24 16.61 -16.83
C SER A 640 -17.00 17.81 -16.27
N ARG A 641 -16.33 18.58 -15.41
CA ARG A 641 -16.93 19.71 -14.70
C ARG A 641 -17.56 20.75 -15.64
N GLY A 642 -16.92 21.04 -16.77
CA GLY A 642 -17.45 21.96 -17.78
C GLY A 642 -18.63 21.42 -18.59
N ALA A 643 -18.79 20.10 -18.67
CA ALA A 643 -19.89 19.46 -19.42
C ALA A 643 -21.12 19.18 -18.55
N TYR A 644 -20.98 19.20 -17.22
CA TYR A 644 -22.04 18.86 -16.27
C TYR A 644 -23.31 19.70 -16.46
N SER A 645 -23.16 21.02 -16.64
CA SER A 645 -24.29 21.95 -16.79
C SER A 645 -25.03 21.84 -18.13
N PHE A 646 -24.39 21.26 -19.15
CA PHE A 646 -24.95 21.19 -20.52
C PHE A 646 -25.55 19.84 -20.87
N ARG A 647 -25.30 18.80 -20.05
CA ARG A 647 -25.74 17.43 -20.32
C ARG A 647 -26.95 17.07 -19.47
N ALA A 648 -28.09 16.87 -20.11
CA ALA A 648 -29.30 16.43 -19.42
C ALA A 648 -29.26 14.91 -19.22
N VAL A 649 -28.84 14.47 -18.04
CA VAL A 649 -28.77 13.05 -17.68
C VAL A 649 -30.18 12.45 -17.72
N SER A 650 -30.37 11.37 -18.50
CA SER A 650 -31.62 10.61 -18.63
C SER A 650 -31.38 9.11 -18.39
N VAL A 651 -32.43 8.33 -18.12
CA VAL A 651 -32.32 6.88 -17.89
C VAL A 651 -31.68 6.15 -19.09
N PRO A 652 -32.08 6.39 -20.35
CA PRO A 652 -31.43 5.76 -21.50
C PRO A 652 -29.94 6.11 -21.62
N GLU A 653 -29.58 7.35 -21.32
CA GLU A 653 -28.18 7.80 -21.37
C GLU A 653 -27.32 7.19 -20.25
N LEU A 654 -27.86 7.09 -19.04
CA LEU A 654 -27.22 6.38 -17.93
C LEU A 654 -27.00 4.92 -18.30
N THR A 655 -28.03 4.27 -18.83
CA THR A 655 -27.99 2.85 -19.22
C THR A 655 -26.97 2.64 -20.35
N GLN A 656 -26.88 3.55 -21.32
CA GLN A 656 -25.88 3.48 -22.38
C GLN A 656 -24.45 3.69 -21.87
N GLN A 657 -24.24 4.68 -20.99
CA GLN A 657 -22.94 4.92 -20.36
C GLN A 657 -22.50 3.76 -19.47
N MET A 658 -23.44 3.10 -18.82
CA MET A 658 -23.18 1.98 -17.93
C MET A 658 -22.57 0.78 -18.67
N PHE A 659 -22.95 0.57 -19.94
CA PHE A 659 -22.39 -0.46 -20.82
C PHE A 659 -21.36 0.11 -21.81
N ASP A 660 -20.73 1.25 -21.51
CA ASP A 660 -19.55 1.73 -22.26
C ASP A 660 -18.29 1.16 -21.60
N PRO A 661 -17.40 0.46 -22.33
CA PRO A 661 -16.14 -0.04 -21.78
C PRO A 661 -15.30 1.07 -21.12
N LYS A 662 -15.44 2.32 -21.58
CA LYS A 662 -14.69 3.47 -21.04
C LYS A 662 -15.12 3.88 -19.64
N ASN A 663 -16.27 3.42 -19.15
CA ASN A 663 -16.81 3.76 -17.84
C ASN A 663 -16.65 2.62 -16.82
N MET A 664 -16.00 1.52 -17.24
CA MET A 664 -15.62 0.43 -16.34
C MET A 664 -14.39 0.83 -15.54
N MET A 665 -14.42 0.55 -14.24
CA MET A 665 -13.33 0.83 -13.31
C MET A 665 -12.33 -0.34 -13.22
N ALA A 666 -12.51 -1.37 -14.05
CA ALA A 666 -11.54 -2.44 -14.27
C ALA A 666 -11.08 -2.35 -15.73
N ALA A 667 -9.77 -2.38 -16.00
CA ALA A 667 -9.25 -2.25 -17.35
C ALA A 667 -9.37 -3.59 -18.09
N SER A 668 -10.59 -3.94 -18.44
CA SER A 668 -10.94 -5.11 -19.24
C SER A 668 -12.07 -4.74 -20.18
N ASP A 669 -11.97 -5.18 -21.43
CA ASP A 669 -13.05 -4.94 -22.40
C ASP A 669 -14.10 -6.04 -22.26
N PHE A 670 -15.30 -5.69 -21.78
CA PHE A 670 -16.37 -6.68 -21.63
C PHE A 670 -16.76 -7.34 -22.96
N ARG A 671 -16.45 -6.72 -24.11
CA ARG A 671 -16.72 -7.29 -25.44
C ARG A 671 -15.86 -8.51 -25.76
N ASN A 672 -14.74 -8.67 -25.05
CA ASN A 672 -13.87 -9.84 -25.17
C ASN A 672 -14.33 -11.02 -24.31
N GLY A 673 -15.44 -10.86 -23.57
CA GLY A 673 -16.03 -11.90 -22.73
C GLY A 673 -17.56 -11.89 -22.77
N ARG A 674 -18.14 -12.60 -21.81
CA ARG A 674 -19.59 -12.66 -21.58
C ARG A 674 -19.90 -12.35 -20.12
N TYR A 675 -20.99 -11.61 -19.90
CA TYR A 675 -21.54 -11.39 -18.58
C TYR A 675 -22.24 -12.65 -18.09
N LEU A 676 -21.77 -13.17 -16.96
CA LEU A 676 -22.45 -14.20 -16.18
C LEU A 676 -23.70 -13.60 -15.54
N THR A 677 -23.50 -12.56 -14.74
CA THR A 677 -24.55 -11.84 -14.01
C THR A 677 -24.25 -10.34 -13.98
N CYS A 678 -25.29 -9.52 -13.93
CA CYS A 678 -25.17 -8.07 -13.84
C CYS A 678 -26.16 -7.53 -12.82
N SER A 679 -25.73 -6.54 -12.03
CA SER A 679 -26.60 -5.71 -11.21
C SER A 679 -26.43 -4.24 -11.57
N ALA A 680 -27.54 -3.56 -11.80
CA ALA A 680 -27.61 -2.14 -12.08
C ALA A 680 -28.41 -1.44 -10.98
N ILE A 681 -27.76 -0.54 -10.24
CA ILE A 681 -28.36 0.21 -9.15
C ILE A 681 -28.61 1.65 -9.62
N PHE A 682 -29.87 1.99 -9.88
CA PHE A 682 -30.28 3.34 -10.26
C PHE A 682 -30.64 4.14 -9.01
N ARG A 683 -30.14 5.38 -8.94
CA ARG A 683 -30.39 6.31 -7.83
C ARG A 683 -31.05 7.58 -8.34
N GLY A 684 -32.01 8.09 -7.57
CA GLY A 684 -32.77 9.30 -7.85
C GLY A 684 -34.23 9.02 -8.24
N ARG A 685 -34.94 10.07 -8.67
CA ARG A 685 -36.34 9.96 -9.07
C ARG A 685 -36.45 9.42 -10.50
N VAL A 686 -36.42 8.11 -10.62
CA VAL A 686 -36.50 7.38 -11.90
C VAL A 686 -37.78 6.54 -11.98
N SER A 687 -38.32 6.39 -13.19
CA SER A 687 -39.46 5.52 -13.46
C SER A 687 -38.99 4.07 -13.59
N MET A 688 -39.52 3.16 -12.76
CA MET A 688 -39.16 1.72 -12.81
C MET A 688 -39.38 1.12 -14.20
N LYS A 689 -40.52 1.45 -14.82
CA LYS A 689 -40.85 0.97 -16.17
C LYS A 689 -39.81 1.38 -17.20
N GLU A 690 -39.35 2.64 -17.14
CA GLU A 690 -38.36 3.15 -18.09
C GLU A 690 -37.01 2.45 -17.91
N VAL A 691 -36.59 2.21 -16.67
CA VAL A 691 -35.36 1.47 -16.36
C VAL A 691 -35.43 0.03 -16.88
N GLU A 692 -36.52 -0.69 -16.59
CA GLU A 692 -36.72 -2.07 -17.07
C GLU A 692 -36.77 -2.16 -18.60
N ASP A 693 -37.48 -1.22 -19.25
CA ASP A 693 -37.56 -1.16 -20.72
C ASP A 693 -36.17 -0.90 -21.34
N GLN A 694 -35.34 -0.02 -20.76
CA GLN A 694 -33.99 0.24 -21.25
C GLN A 694 -33.04 -0.93 -21.01
N MET A 695 -33.09 -1.58 -19.84
CA MET A 695 -32.24 -2.74 -19.55
C MET A 695 -32.59 -3.93 -20.45
N ARG A 696 -33.88 -4.17 -20.70
CA ARG A 696 -34.33 -5.18 -21.66
C ARG A 696 -33.87 -4.86 -23.09
N ASN A 697 -33.94 -3.59 -23.49
CA ASN A 697 -33.45 -3.15 -24.80
C ASN A 697 -31.94 -3.40 -24.97
N ILE A 698 -31.13 -3.14 -23.94
CA ILE A 698 -29.71 -3.47 -23.97
C ILE A 698 -29.50 -4.97 -24.06
N GLN A 699 -30.18 -5.76 -23.23
CA GLN A 699 -30.07 -7.22 -23.26
C GLN A 699 -30.43 -7.78 -24.64
N SER A 700 -31.51 -7.31 -25.27
CA SER A 700 -31.93 -7.73 -26.62
C SER A 700 -30.95 -7.29 -27.71
N LYS A 701 -30.30 -6.13 -27.59
CA LYS A 701 -29.30 -5.66 -28.57
C LYS A 701 -27.97 -6.39 -28.45
N ASN A 702 -27.62 -6.81 -27.23
CA ASN A 702 -26.31 -7.30 -26.85
C ASN A 702 -26.36 -8.77 -26.41
N GLN A 703 -27.32 -9.57 -26.89
CA GLN A 703 -27.57 -10.95 -26.44
C GLN A 703 -26.30 -11.81 -26.44
N THR A 704 -25.43 -11.65 -27.45
CA THR A 704 -24.17 -12.39 -27.58
C THR A 704 -23.18 -12.17 -26.43
N TYR A 705 -23.27 -11.04 -25.73
CA TYR A 705 -22.41 -10.69 -24.60
C TYR A 705 -22.97 -11.14 -23.25
N PHE A 706 -24.15 -11.75 -23.22
CA PHE A 706 -24.73 -12.34 -22.01
C PHE A 706 -24.73 -13.86 -22.16
N VAL A 707 -24.43 -14.58 -21.08
CA VAL A 707 -24.55 -16.04 -21.12
C VAL A 707 -26.00 -16.47 -21.28
N GLU A 708 -26.25 -17.41 -22.18
CA GLU A 708 -27.61 -17.85 -22.50
C GLU A 708 -28.18 -18.82 -21.46
N TRP A 709 -27.31 -19.58 -20.79
CA TRP A 709 -27.67 -20.62 -19.83
C TRP A 709 -28.08 -20.08 -18.45
N ILE A 710 -27.82 -18.80 -18.16
CA ILE A 710 -28.40 -18.09 -17.01
C ILE A 710 -29.56 -17.20 -17.51
N PRO A 711 -30.82 -17.64 -17.38
CA PRO A 711 -31.95 -16.80 -17.75
C PRO A 711 -32.05 -15.61 -16.79
N ASN A 712 -32.47 -14.44 -17.30
CA ASN A 712 -32.69 -13.22 -16.51
C ASN A 712 -31.50 -12.82 -15.61
N ASN A 713 -30.29 -12.85 -16.18
CA ASN A 713 -29.05 -12.55 -15.48
C ASN A 713 -28.81 -11.06 -15.14
N ILE A 714 -29.73 -10.17 -15.49
CA ILE A 714 -29.67 -8.75 -15.17
C ILE A 714 -30.65 -8.43 -14.04
N GLN A 715 -30.13 -7.93 -12.93
CA GLN A 715 -30.89 -7.43 -11.80
C GLN A 715 -30.86 -5.90 -11.75
N THR A 716 -32.01 -5.28 -11.52
CA THR A 716 -32.14 -3.83 -11.41
C THR A 716 -32.61 -3.44 -10.01
N ALA A 717 -31.86 -2.60 -9.32
CA ALA A 717 -32.25 -2.02 -8.04
C ALA A 717 -32.48 -0.52 -8.20
N LEU A 718 -33.48 0.00 -7.47
CA LEU A 718 -33.83 1.42 -7.52
C LEU A 718 -33.82 2.01 -6.11
N CYS A 719 -33.17 3.17 -5.98
CA CYS A 719 -33.15 3.97 -4.78
C CYS A 719 -33.63 5.39 -5.09
N SER A 720 -34.55 5.91 -4.28
CA SER A 720 -35.14 7.24 -4.48
C SER A 720 -34.18 8.38 -4.12
N ILE A 721 -33.15 8.11 -3.31
CA ILE A 721 -32.17 9.09 -2.84
C ILE A 721 -30.97 9.15 -3.79
N PRO A 722 -30.79 10.26 -4.54
CA PRO A 722 -29.62 10.43 -5.37
C PRO A 722 -28.37 10.75 -4.53
N PRO A 723 -27.16 10.51 -5.08
CA PRO A 723 -25.93 10.93 -4.42
C PRO A 723 -25.77 12.45 -4.42
N ARG A 724 -24.91 12.97 -3.53
CA ARG A 724 -24.67 14.42 -3.37
C ARG A 724 -24.17 15.02 -4.68
N GLY A 725 -24.77 16.13 -5.10
CA GLY A 725 -24.37 16.86 -6.31
C GLY A 725 -24.99 16.35 -7.62
N LEU A 726 -25.58 15.15 -7.65
CA LEU A 726 -26.23 14.58 -8.82
C LEU A 726 -27.75 14.45 -8.63
N LYS A 727 -28.53 14.57 -9.70
CA LYS A 727 -29.98 14.31 -9.66
C LYS A 727 -30.33 12.84 -9.88
N MET A 728 -29.53 12.16 -10.69
CA MET A 728 -29.64 10.74 -11.00
C MET A 728 -28.25 10.16 -11.22
N SER A 729 -28.08 8.90 -10.82
CA SER A 729 -26.87 8.13 -11.11
C SER A 729 -27.22 6.66 -11.30
N SER A 730 -26.32 5.90 -11.89
CA SER A 730 -26.39 4.45 -11.97
C SER A 730 -25.04 3.85 -11.63
N THR A 731 -25.05 2.79 -10.82
CA THR A 731 -23.87 2.01 -10.48
C THR A 731 -24.03 0.62 -11.06
N PHE A 732 -22.98 0.15 -11.70
CA PHE A 732 -22.92 -1.15 -12.34
C PHE A 732 -22.04 -2.08 -11.56
N ILE A 733 -22.50 -3.32 -11.41
CA ILE A 733 -21.72 -4.44 -10.89
C ILE A 733 -21.91 -5.56 -11.92
N GLY A 734 -20.84 -5.92 -12.61
CA GLY A 734 -20.86 -6.99 -13.60
C GLY A 734 -19.94 -8.12 -13.19
N ASN A 735 -20.45 -9.34 -13.16
CA ASN A 735 -19.64 -10.54 -13.16
C ASN A 735 -19.42 -10.95 -14.62
N SER A 736 -18.24 -10.67 -15.15
CA SER A 736 -17.90 -10.88 -16.56
C SER A 736 -16.66 -11.75 -16.68
N THR A 737 -16.66 -12.68 -17.63
CA THR A 737 -15.48 -13.49 -17.93
C THR A 737 -14.31 -12.66 -18.45
N SER A 738 -14.54 -11.43 -18.92
CA SER A 738 -13.48 -10.51 -19.36
C SER A 738 -12.52 -10.11 -18.25
N ILE A 739 -12.89 -10.27 -16.96
CA ILE A 739 -12.00 -9.97 -15.83
C ILE A 739 -10.71 -10.80 -15.88
N GLN A 740 -10.71 -11.93 -16.62
CA GLN A 740 -9.51 -12.72 -16.87
C GLN A 740 -8.36 -11.91 -17.49
N GLU A 741 -8.63 -10.84 -18.24
CA GLU A 741 -7.60 -9.98 -18.83
C GLU A 741 -6.77 -9.28 -17.74
N LEU A 742 -7.43 -8.85 -16.66
CA LEU A 742 -6.78 -8.23 -15.51
C LEU A 742 -5.84 -9.23 -14.82
N PHE A 743 -6.31 -10.47 -14.60
CA PHE A 743 -5.50 -11.52 -14.00
C PHE A 743 -4.35 -11.97 -14.90
N LYS A 744 -4.57 -12.11 -16.22
CA LYS A 744 -3.51 -12.40 -17.20
C LYS A 744 -2.43 -11.32 -17.18
N ARG A 745 -2.81 -10.04 -17.13
CA ARG A 745 -1.84 -8.93 -17.06
C ARG A 745 -0.96 -9.01 -15.81
N VAL A 746 -1.56 -9.24 -14.63
CA VAL A 746 -0.81 -9.40 -13.38
C VAL A 746 0.06 -10.66 -13.43
N GLY A 747 -0.47 -11.76 -13.95
CA GLY A 747 0.23 -13.03 -14.14
C GLY A 747 1.44 -12.96 -15.07
N ASP A 748 1.33 -12.27 -16.20
CA ASP A 748 2.44 -12.10 -17.13
C ASP A 748 3.59 -11.29 -16.49
N GLN A 749 3.25 -10.23 -15.74
CA GLN A 749 4.23 -9.42 -15.01
C GLN A 749 4.88 -10.21 -13.88
N PHE A 750 4.10 -10.99 -13.13
CA PHE A 750 4.58 -11.91 -12.12
C PHE A 750 5.55 -12.93 -12.72
N THR A 751 5.14 -13.62 -13.80
CA THR A 751 5.92 -14.65 -14.49
C THR A 751 7.27 -14.08 -14.96
N ALA A 752 7.25 -12.87 -15.53
CA ALA A 752 8.46 -12.20 -16.02
C ALA A 752 9.47 -11.91 -14.90
N MET A 753 8.99 -11.54 -13.70
CA MET A 753 9.84 -11.33 -12.53
C MET A 753 10.30 -12.65 -11.89
N PHE A 754 9.38 -13.60 -11.72
CA PHE A 754 9.62 -14.88 -11.05
C PHE A 754 10.62 -15.75 -11.80
N ARG A 755 10.55 -15.77 -13.15
CA ARG A 755 11.57 -16.45 -13.98
C ARG A 755 12.98 -15.92 -13.76
N ARG A 756 13.14 -14.66 -13.38
CA ARG A 756 14.43 -14.02 -13.08
C ARG A 756 14.79 -14.08 -11.60
N LYS A 757 13.89 -14.60 -10.76
CA LYS A 757 13.98 -14.58 -9.29
C LYS A 757 14.32 -13.19 -8.73
N ALA A 758 13.81 -12.13 -9.38
CA ALA A 758 14.07 -10.76 -8.98
C ALA A 758 13.36 -10.46 -7.65
N PHE A 759 14.04 -9.81 -6.70
CA PHE A 759 13.50 -9.42 -5.39
C PHE A 759 12.95 -10.56 -4.49
N LEU A 760 13.07 -11.82 -4.91
CA LEU A 760 12.54 -12.99 -4.19
C LEU A 760 13.11 -13.12 -2.77
N HIS A 761 14.38 -12.75 -2.57
CA HIS A 761 15.04 -12.76 -1.26
C HIS A 761 14.39 -11.86 -0.21
N TRP A 762 13.58 -10.87 -0.60
CA TRP A 762 12.82 -10.06 0.35
C TRP A 762 11.66 -10.84 0.96
N TYR A 763 11.09 -11.79 0.22
CA TYR A 763 9.97 -12.61 0.69
C TYR A 763 10.49 -13.85 1.42
N THR A 764 11.47 -14.55 0.84
CA THR A 764 12.06 -15.74 1.47
C THR A 764 12.85 -15.40 2.74
N GLY A 765 13.39 -14.17 2.82
CA GLY A 765 14.02 -13.65 4.04
C GLY A 765 13.06 -13.50 5.24
N GLU A 766 11.75 -13.43 4.99
CA GLU A 766 10.70 -13.34 6.02
C GLU A 766 10.10 -14.72 6.36
N GLY A 767 10.60 -15.80 5.74
CA GLY A 767 10.21 -17.18 6.05
C GLY A 767 9.31 -17.86 5.01
N MET A 768 9.02 -17.19 3.90
CA MET A 768 8.20 -17.72 2.80
C MET A 768 8.99 -18.69 1.91
N ASP A 769 8.35 -19.77 1.44
CA ASP A 769 8.98 -20.70 0.48
C ASP A 769 8.76 -20.25 -0.99
N GLU A 770 9.68 -20.61 -1.89
CA GLU A 770 9.49 -20.42 -3.34
C GLU A 770 8.31 -21.24 -3.88
N MET A 771 7.95 -22.33 -3.21
CA MET A 771 6.78 -23.14 -3.59
C MET A 771 5.47 -22.37 -3.46
N GLU A 772 5.31 -21.52 -2.43
CA GLU A 772 4.11 -20.70 -2.23
C GLU A 772 3.86 -19.73 -3.41
N PHE A 773 4.94 -19.22 -4.02
CA PHE A 773 4.83 -18.40 -5.24
C PHE A 773 4.29 -19.19 -6.42
N THR A 774 4.75 -20.44 -6.56
CA THR A 774 4.34 -21.33 -7.64
C THR A 774 2.88 -21.76 -7.47
N GLU A 775 2.46 -22.04 -6.24
CA GLU A 775 1.08 -22.36 -5.89
C GLU A 775 0.14 -21.18 -6.17
N ALA A 776 0.53 -19.96 -5.79
CA ALA A 776 -0.25 -18.76 -6.07
C ALA A 776 -0.36 -18.47 -7.58
N GLU A 777 0.74 -18.65 -8.33
CA GLU A 777 0.73 -18.55 -9.80
C GLU A 777 -0.18 -19.60 -10.43
N SER A 778 -0.11 -20.86 -9.98
CA SER A 778 -0.97 -21.93 -10.46
C SER A 778 -2.44 -21.63 -10.18
N ASN A 779 -2.79 -21.25 -8.95
CA ASN A 779 -4.18 -20.95 -8.58
C ASN A 779 -4.75 -19.78 -9.40
N MET A 780 -3.94 -18.75 -9.66
CA MET A 780 -4.36 -17.64 -10.51
C MET A 780 -4.57 -18.07 -11.98
N ASN A 781 -3.72 -18.95 -12.51
CA ASN A 781 -3.89 -19.52 -13.85
C ASN A 781 -5.11 -20.44 -13.95
N ASP A 782 -5.41 -21.20 -12.89
CA ASP A 782 -6.60 -22.03 -12.80
C ASP A 782 -7.87 -21.16 -12.80
N LEU A 783 -7.88 -20.06 -12.03
CA LEU A 783 -8.98 -19.09 -12.03
C LEU A 783 -9.20 -18.49 -13.43
N VAL A 784 -8.13 -18.12 -14.12
CA VAL A 784 -8.20 -17.63 -15.50
C VAL A 784 -8.79 -18.69 -16.45
N SER A 785 -8.40 -19.95 -16.26
CA SER A 785 -8.89 -21.06 -17.06
C SER A 785 -10.37 -21.35 -16.81
N GLU A 786 -10.83 -21.24 -15.55
CA GLU A 786 -12.26 -21.33 -15.21
C GLU A 786 -13.08 -20.23 -15.91
N TYR A 787 -12.62 -18.97 -15.86
CA TYR A 787 -13.30 -17.89 -16.60
C TYR A 787 -13.36 -18.16 -18.11
N GLN A 788 -12.28 -18.70 -18.68
CA GLN A 788 -12.24 -19.06 -20.10
C GLN A 788 -13.22 -20.20 -20.43
N GLN A 789 -13.29 -21.23 -19.58
CA GLN A 789 -14.23 -22.34 -19.75
C GLN A 789 -15.68 -21.86 -19.82
N TYR A 790 -16.10 -20.99 -18.90
CA TYR A 790 -17.48 -20.48 -18.90
C TYR A 790 -17.74 -19.42 -19.98
N GLN A 791 -16.69 -18.79 -20.51
CA GLN A 791 -16.81 -17.90 -21.65
C GLN A 791 -17.16 -18.65 -22.94
N ASP A 792 -16.57 -19.83 -23.11
CA ASP A 792 -16.74 -20.67 -24.30
C ASP A 792 -17.94 -21.63 -24.17
N ALA A 793 -18.43 -21.86 -22.94
CA ALA A 793 -19.60 -22.69 -22.66
C ALA A 793 -20.85 -22.22 -23.44
N SER A 794 -21.43 -23.14 -24.21
CA SER A 794 -22.65 -22.91 -24.98
C SER A 794 -23.71 -23.97 -24.65
N ILE A 795 -24.99 -23.62 -24.76
CA ILE A 795 -26.11 -24.54 -24.47
C ILE A 795 -26.06 -25.80 -25.36
N SER A 796 -25.46 -25.71 -26.55
CA SER A 796 -25.39 -26.82 -27.51
C SER A 796 -24.43 -27.96 -27.14
N GLU A 797 -23.54 -27.78 -26.16
CA GLU A 797 -22.60 -28.85 -25.74
C GLU A 797 -23.21 -29.81 -24.70
N GLY A 798 -24.45 -29.55 -24.24
CA GLY A 798 -25.19 -30.42 -23.32
C GLY A 798 -26.27 -31.30 -23.98
N GLU A 799 -26.46 -31.20 -25.30
CA GLU A 799 -27.35 -32.08 -26.09
C GLU A 799 -26.55 -33.16 -26.84
N GLU A 800 -25.60 -33.83 -26.17
CA GLU A 800 -25.18 -35.15 -26.63
C GLU A 800 -26.35 -36.12 -26.41
N GLU A 801 -27.06 -36.42 -27.50
CA GLU A 801 -27.85 -37.62 -27.77
C GLU A 801 -27.98 -38.59 -26.57
N TYR A 802 -29.03 -38.40 -25.75
CA TYR A 802 -29.73 -39.57 -25.23
C TYR A 802 -30.39 -40.23 -26.44
N VAL A 803 -29.64 -41.09 -27.14
CA VAL A 803 -30.24 -42.10 -28.00
C VAL A 803 -31.13 -42.92 -27.07
N GLU A 804 -32.44 -42.69 -27.12
CA GLU A 804 -33.42 -43.64 -26.62
C GLU A 804 -33.05 -44.99 -27.26
N GLU A 805 -32.51 -45.93 -26.49
CA GLU A 805 -32.45 -47.32 -26.91
C GLU A 805 -33.89 -47.76 -27.21
N GLU A 806 -34.20 -47.88 -28.50
CA GLU A 806 -35.44 -48.52 -28.95
C GLU A 806 -35.56 -49.88 -28.26
N PRO A 807 -36.70 -50.19 -27.62
CA PRO A 807 -36.89 -51.51 -27.04
C PRO A 807 -36.92 -52.53 -28.17
N LEU A 808 -35.93 -53.42 -28.20
CA LEU A 808 -35.91 -54.60 -29.04
C LEU A 808 -37.20 -55.41 -28.80
N GLU A 809 -38.14 -55.30 -29.74
CA GLU A 809 -39.29 -56.18 -29.86
C GLU A 809 -38.78 -57.62 -30.04
N ALA A 810 -39.06 -58.45 -29.04
CA ALA A 810 -38.94 -59.89 -29.16
C ALA A 810 -40.10 -60.42 -30.02
N GLU A 811 -39.81 -60.83 -31.25
CA GLU A 811 -40.69 -61.72 -32.02
C GLU A 811 -40.04 -63.11 -32.16
N GLU A 812 -40.77 -64.08 -31.57
CA GLU A 812 -40.77 -65.56 -31.69
C GLU A 812 -39.55 -66.41 -31.30
#